data_AF-A0A4S4AQD5-F1
#
_entry.id   AF-A0A4S4AQD5-F1
#
_cell.length_a   1.000
_cell.length_b   1.000
_cell.length_c   1.000
_cell.angle_alpha   90.00
_cell.angle_beta   90.00
_cell.angle_gamma   90.00
#
_symmetry.space_group_name_H-M   'P 1'
#
loop_
_entity.id
_entity.type
_entity.pdbx_description
1 polymer ?
#
loop_
_entity_poly.entity_id
_entity_poly.type
_entity_poly.pdbx_seq_one_letter_code
_entity_poly.pdbx_strand_id
1 'polypeptide(L)'
;MPVSFPAAAAALTDTPREALRQSIEAAWRTPEPECVPPLVSAARVDETLAARVAQLAHKLVSGLRAKRVRSSGVDALMKEFSLSSQEGVALMCLAEALLRVPDRATADRLIRDKLSGGDWRAHIGHSPSLFVNAATWGLLITGRLVSTNSEEGLASALSRLLARGGEPLIRKGMDLAMRMLGEQFVTGRTIDEALDRGRSAEKRGYRYSFDMLGEAAMTAADAERYLRSYEEAIHAIGQRAAGRGVVDGNGISVKLSALHPRYVWAQRERMMEELLPRMKALCLLAKRYDIGLNIDAEEADRLDLSLDLLEALAHDQDLAGWSGLGFVVQAYQKRAPFVLDWIIELARKSGRRMMVRLVKGAYWDAEIKRAQADGMSGYPVYTRKVYTDVAYIACAKKLLAAREVIYPQFATHNAHTLSTVFHLAGDDYREGSYEFQCLHGMGEPLYDQLVGNPETRRLVRIYAPVGSHETLLAYLVRRLLENGANSSFVNRIVDESVPVEALIADPVAEAAPLAGTPHPRIPLPADLYGATRSNSAGIDLAAEAVRTRFAAALEASRAEPAVAGPLIAEGATGGGSQRPLPNPADHRDVVGHTTESTPAEVEAALGAATAHAPIWAAEAPAARAACLERAADLLERDGDRLMALAVREAGKTWANAVAELREAVDFCRYYAAQVRAFDNGTHTPLGPILCISPWNFPLAIFTGQVAAALAAGNPVLAKPAELTPLIAAAAVRLFHEAGVPAAALQLVPGRGSVVGNALVGDPRVRGVMFTGSTEVAAQINRTLAARGGNVPLIAETGGQNAMIVDSTALPEQVVADVLASSFDSAGQRCSALRVLCLQEDVADGILEMLVGAARELTLGNPADVRRDVGPVIDAKARDSLEAHVTAMRAAGCKVTRPELPAECAHGTYVPPTLIEIDSLSRLGREQFGPILHVLRYRERDLEKLVEDINATGYGLTMGVHTRIDETIARVVSRAHVGNLYVNRNMIGAVVGVQPFGGEGLSGTGPKAGGPLYLHRLLARTPGPRFERPLGDTPAVLDQFAEWLERDGRALLEGDDVAVLRDRLDAYRARRIDHLRVSLPGPTGEDNSLNFVPRGQIAGVAGSAAARVHQLLAALATGNRLLVDDSEPARRLAAALPAELAKWLVLDTGWQDAAFGALLFDGPDMEADAWRVRLAERSGPIVGLLRPEPEYDPARLVHERTISVNTAAAGGNASLMAMGA
;
A
#
# COMPACT_ATOMS: atom_id res chain seq x y z
N MET A 1 -13.16 -33.94 26.04
CA MET A 1 -13.38 -32.70 26.82
C MET A 1 -13.30 -31.54 25.85
N PRO A 2 -14.21 -30.56 25.87
CA PRO A 2 -14.07 -29.39 25.03
C PRO A 2 -12.79 -28.67 25.43
N VAL A 3 -11.91 -28.41 24.48
CA VAL A 3 -10.71 -27.60 24.72
C VAL A 3 -11.22 -26.18 24.99
N SER A 4 -11.25 -25.77 26.26
CA SER A 4 -11.50 -24.38 26.62
C SER A 4 -10.34 -23.56 26.07
N PHE A 5 -10.59 -22.71 25.08
CA PHE A 5 -9.62 -21.67 24.73
C PHE A 5 -10.01 -20.41 25.50
N PRO A 6 -9.15 -19.89 26.37
CA PRO A 6 -9.49 -18.73 27.20
C PRO A 6 -9.52 -17.42 26.38
N ALA A 7 -10.05 -16.37 27.01
CA ALA A 7 -10.02 -14.97 26.54
C ALA A 7 -8.64 -14.49 26.02
N ALA A 8 -7.57 -15.20 26.37
CA ALA A 8 -6.21 -15.02 25.86
C ALA A 8 -6.08 -15.07 24.32
N ALA A 9 -6.98 -15.76 23.59
CA ALA A 9 -6.91 -15.80 22.12
C ALA A 9 -7.18 -14.42 21.48
N ALA A 10 -7.95 -13.54 22.12
CA ALA A 10 -8.14 -12.18 21.63
C ALA A 10 -7.10 -11.19 22.20
N ALA A 11 -6.05 -11.66 22.89
CA ALA A 11 -5.09 -10.80 23.60
C ALA A 11 -5.78 -9.73 24.47
N LEU A 12 -6.84 -10.13 25.18
CA LEU A 12 -7.50 -9.27 26.16
C LEU A 12 -6.66 -9.20 27.43
N THR A 13 -6.59 -8.02 28.06
CA THR A 13 -5.95 -7.87 29.36
C THR A 13 -6.86 -8.43 30.46
N ASP A 14 -6.28 -9.07 31.47
CA ASP A 14 -7.03 -9.69 32.58
C ASP A 14 -7.79 -8.65 33.44
N THR A 15 -7.33 -7.39 33.43
CA THR A 15 -7.92 -6.28 34.19
C THR A 15 -8.49 -5.21 33.24
N PRO A 16 -9.71 -4.71 33.48
CA PRO A 16 -10.24 -3.57 32.75
C PRO A 16 -9.36 -2.33 32.92
N ARG A 17 -9.23 -1.55 31.84
CA ARG A 17 -8.47 -0.29 31.87
C ARG A 17 -9.13 0.76 32.75
N GLU A 18 -8.31 1.60 33.37
CA GLU A 18 -8.79 2.77 34.14
C GLU A 18 -9.60 3.74 33.25
N ALA A 19 -10.52 4.50 33.85
CA ALA A 19 -11.43 5.41 33.14
C ALA A 19 -10.72 6.46 32.25
N LEU A 20 -9.55 6.95 32.66
CA LEU A 20 -8.75 7.89 31.86
C LEU A 20 -8.17 7.22 30.61
N ARG A 21 -7.73 5.95 30.69
CA ARG A 21 -7.26 5.17 29.53
C ARG A 21 -8.41 4.86 28.57
N GLN A 22 -9.61 4.56 29.07
CA GLN A 22 -10.81 4.40 28.24
C GLN A 22 -11.17 5.71 27.50
N SER A 23 -11.00 6.87 28.16
CA SER A 23 -11.24 8.18 27.53
C SER A 23 -10.26 8.46 26.39
N ILE A 24 -9.00 8.03 26.54
CA ILE A 24 -7.98 8.10 25.47
C ILE A 24 -8.40 7.25 24.27
N GLU A 25 -8.86 6.02 24.50
CA GLU A 25 -9.32 5.12 23.43
C GLU A 25 -10.54 5.70 22.70
N ALA A 26 -11.53 6.21 23.44
CA ALA A 26 -12.73 6.82 22.87
C ALA A 26 -12.42 8.06 21.99
N ALA A 27 -11.36 8.81 22.34
CA ALA A 27 -10.96 10.01 21.61
C ALA A 27 -10.15 9.73 20.33
N TRP A 28 -9.83 8.46 20.02
CA TRP A 28 -8.90 8.12 18.94
C TRP A 28 -9.30 8.73 17.60
N ARG A 29 -10.54 8.52 17.15
CA ARG A 29 -11.02 8.99 15.83
C ARG A 29 -12.28 9.85 15.91
N THR A 30 -12.50 10.53 17.04
CA THR A 30 -13.67 11.42 17.22
C THR A 30 -13.80 12.41 16.05
N PRO A 31 -15.00 12.67 15.53
CA PRO A 31 -15.20 13.65 14.47
C PRO A 31 -14.68 15.04 14.85
N GLU A 32 -14.03 15.73 13.90
CA GLU A 32 -13.47 17.07 14.15
C GLU A 32 -14.52 18.11 14.58
N PRO A 33 -15.76 18.12 14.04
CA PRO A 33 -16.82 19.01 14.51
C PRO A 33 -17.19 18.81 15.98
N GLU A 34 -16.89 17.64 16.56
CA GLU A 34 -17.15 17.35 17.97
C GLU A 34 -15.95 17.71 18.85
N CYS A 35 -14.73 17.38 18.42
CA CYS A 35 -13.54 17.54 19.27
C CYS A 35 -12.87 18.92 19.18
N VAL A 36 -13.04 19.67 18.08
CA VAL A 36 -12.36 20.97 17.89
C VAL A 36 -13.01 22.12 18.68
N PRO A 37 -14.34 22.30 18.73
CA PRO A 37 -14.94 23.42 19.46
C PRO A 37 -14.59 23.50 20.95
N PRO A 38 -14.52 22.38 21.71
CA PRO A 38 -14.02 22.40 23.09
C PRO A 38 -12.57 22.87 23.18
N LEU A 39 -11.72 22.52 22.20
CA LEU A 39 -10.32 22.95 22.15
C LEU A 39 -10.18 24.43 21.84
N VAL A 40 -11.00 24.97 20.94
CA VAL A 40 -11.06 26.43 20.66
C VAL A 40 -11.42 27.18 21.95
N SER A 41 -12.42 26.70 22.69
CA SER A 41 -12.80 27.27 23.98
C SER A 41 -11.67 27.19 25.00
N ALA A 42 -10.99 26.04 25.09
CA ALA A 42 -9.87 25.85 26.00
C ALA A 42 -8.65 26.71 25.63
N ALA A 43 -8.36 26.89 24.34
CA ALA A 43 -7.20 27.64 23.85
C ALA A 43 -7.38 29.16 23.94
N ARG A 44 -8.62 29.67 23.93
CA ARG A 44 -8.94 31.10 23.93
C ARG A 44 -8.24 31.88 25.05
N VAL A 45 -7.63 33.01 24.69
CA VAL A 45 -6.99 33.95 25.63
C VAL A 45 -7.76 35.26 25.66
N ASP A 46 -7.63 36.04 26.73
CA ASP A 46 -8.22 37.38 26.79
C ASP A 46 -7.50 38.36 25.83
N GLU A 47 -8.17 39.46 25.51
CA GLU A 47 -7.66 40.46 24.54
C GLU A 47 -6.34 41.10 24.98
N THR A 48 -6.11 41.25 26.29
CA THR A 48 -4.88 41.84 26.82
C THR A 48 -3.70 40.90 26.60
N LEU A 49 -3.90 39.60 26.86
CA LEU A 49 -2.91 38.57 26.57
C LEU A 49 -2.68 38.43 25.06
N ALA A 50 -3.75 38.42 24.26
CA ALA A 50 -3.67 38.33 22.80
C ALA A 50 -2.81 39.47 22.20
N ALA A 51 -3.00 40.71 22.67
CA ALA A 51 -2.19 41.84 22.23
C ALA A 51 -0.70 41.67 22.56
N ARG A 52 -0.37 41.19 23.77
CA ARG A 52 1.02 40.90 24.17
C ARG A 52 1.64 39.79 23.33
N VAL A 53 0.87 38.72 23.07
CA VAL A 53 1.27 37.60 22.19
C VAL A 53 1.59 38.10 20.79
N ALA A 54 0.71 38.90 20.19
CA ALA A 54 0.92 39.47 18.87
C ALA A 54 2.18 40.35 18.84
N GLN A 55 2.39 41.19 19.86
CA GLN A 55 3.57 42.06 19.95
C GLN A 55 4.87 41.26 20.03
N LEU A 56 4.94 40.23 20.89
CA LEU A 56 6.12 39.39 21.01
C LEU A 56 6.35 38.57 19.74
N ALA A 57 5.30 37.97 19.17
CA ALA A 57 5.40 37.21 17.93
C ALA A 57 5.90 38.08 16.77
N HIS A 58 5.36 39.29 16.62
CA HIS A 58 5.83 40.25 15.63
C HIS A 58 7.31 40.58 15.85
N LYS A 59 7.73 40.90 17.08
CA LYS A 59 9.14 41.18 17.40
C LYS A 59 10.06 40.02 17.00
N LEU A 60 9.69 38.79 17.35
CA LEU A 60 10.46 37.59 17.04
C LEU A 60 10.56 37.35 15.52
N VAL A 61 9.45 37.49 14.80
CA VAL A 61 9.38 37.32 13.34
C VAL A 61 10.18 38.40 12.61
N SER A 62 10.03 39.66 12.99
CA SER A 62 10.81 40.76 12.40
C SER A 62 12.31 40.58 12.68
N GLY A 63 12.68 40.17 13.90
CA GLY A 63 14.06 39.89 14.26
C GLY A 63 14.66 38.72 13.47
N LEU A 64 13.86 37.67 13.23
CA LEU A 64 14.22 36.54 12.37
C LEU A 64 14.50 36.99 10.94
N ARG A 65 13.57 37.74 10.32
CA ARG A 65 13.73 38.26 8.96
C ARG A 65 14.96 39.16 8.85
N ALA A 66 15.16 40.09 9.79
CA ALA A 66 16.29 41.02 9.78
C ALA A 66 17.66 40.32 9.88
N LYS A 67 17.78 39.26 10.69
CA LYS A 67 19.02 38.47 10.81
C LYS A 67 19.26 37.56 9.58
N ARG A 68 18.19 37.03 8.97
CA ARG A 68 18.27 36.11 7.82
C ARG A 68 18.63 36.77 6.49
N VAL A 69 18.41 38.08 6.33
CA VAL A 69 18.95 38.84 5.17
C VAL A 69 20.49 38.73 5.07
N ARG A 70 21.18 38.24 6.12
CA ARG A 70 22.63 38.06 6.18
C ARG A 70 23.10 36.59 6.25
N SER A 71 22.22 35.58 6.20
CA SER A 71 22.60 34.17 6.40
C SER A 71 22.90 33.42 5.09
N SER A 72 24.02 32.69 5.05
CA SER A 72 24.47 31.79 3.98
C SER A 72 24.20 30.31 4.29
N GLY A 73 24.03 29.46 3.27
CA GLY A 73 23.96 27.98 3.43
C GLY A 73 22.59 27.40 3.09
N VAL A 74 22.06 26.50 3.95
CA VAL A 74 20.77 25.80 3.78
C VAL A 74 19.58 26.74 3.64
N ASP A 75 19.55 27.89 4.33
CA ASP A 75 18.46 28.88 4.18
C ASP A 75 18.40 29.44 2.74
N ALA A 76 19.54 29.54 2.04
CA ALA A 76 19.59 29.91 0.63
C ALA A 76 19.20 28.73 -0.29
N LEU A 77 19.57 27.49 0.08
CA LEU A 77 19.15 26.28 -0.63
C LEU A 77 17.62 26.08 -0.56
N MET A 78 17.00 26.27 0.61
CA MET A 78 15.55 26.16 0.82
C MET A 78 14.76 27.27 0.11
N LYS A 79 15.35 28.46 -0.05
CA LYS A 79 14.77 29.57 -0.80
C LYS A 79 14.86 29.36 -2.31
N GLU A 80 15.98 28.85 -2.80
CA GLU A 80 16.23 28.60 -4.24
C GLU A 80 15.52 27.33 -4.74
N PHE A 81 15.53 26.29 -3.90
CA PHE A 81 14.86 25.01 -4.11
C PHE A 81 13.79 24.85 -3.03
N SER A 82 12.66 25.54 -3.19
CA SER A 82 11.49 25.30 -2.33
C SER A 82 11.21 23.80 -2.30
N LEU A 83 11.26 23.18 -1.12
CA LEU A 83 11.10 21.72 -0.98
C LEU A 83 9.70 21.20 -1.34
N SER A 84 8.76 22.11 -1.62
CA SER A 84 7.46 21.79 -2.21
C SER A 84 7.50 21.68 -3.73
N SER A 85 8.62 22.00 -4.38
CA SER A 85 8.83 21.83 -5.82
C SER A 85 9.32 20.42 -6.13
N GLN A 86 9.05 19.94 -7.35
CA GLN A 86 9.55 18.63 -7.79
C GLN A 86 11.08 18.57 -7.77
N GLU A 87 11.75 19.69 -8.04
CA GLU A 87 13.21 19.84 -8.05
C GLU A 87 13.80 19.70 -6.65
N GLY A 88 13.18 20.32 -5.63
CA GLY A 88 13.61 20.20 -4.23
C GLY A 88 13.49 18.75 -3.71
N VAL A 89 12.38 18.08 -4.03
CA VAL A 89 12.18 16.66 -3.69
C VAL A 89 13.18 15.76 -4.44
N ALA A 90 13.40 16.00 -5.74
CA ALA A 90 14.33 15.24 -6.56
C ALA A 90 15.78 15.37 -6.08
N LEU A 91 16.22 16.58 -5.73
CA LEU A 91 17.55 16.84 -5.17
C LEU A 91 17.77 16.07 -3.86
N MET A 92 16.76 16.03 -3.00
CA MET A 92 16.83 15.30 -1.73
C MET A 92 16.82 13.79 -1.91
N CYS A 93 15.97 13.27 -2.79
CA CYS A 93 15.95 11.86 -3.14
C CYS A 93 17.29 11.42 -3.74
N LEU A 94 17.89 12.28 -4.57
CA LEU A 94 19.20 12.04 -5.17
C LEU A 94 20.32 12.05 -4.12
N ALA A 95 20.33 13.03 -3.23
CA ALA A 95 21.26 13.12 -2.11
C ALA A 95 21.22 11.89 -1.18
N GLU A 96 20.00 11.45 -0.83
CA GLU A 96 19.79 10.29 0.04
C GLU A 96 20.30 9.00 -0.60
N ALA A 97 19.93 8.76 -1.85
CA ALA A 97 20.27 7.52 -2.52
C ALA A 97 21.73 7.47 -2.98
N LEU A 98 22.36 8.57 -3.40
CA LEU A 98 23.77 8.53 -3.83
C LEU A 98 24.77 8.14 -2.75
N LEU A 99 24.50 8.48 -1.50
CA LEU A 99 25.37 8.10 -0.38
C LEU A 99 25.19 6.64 0.05
N ARG A 100 24.07 6.02 -0.31
CA ARG A 100 23.72 4.65 0.07
C ARG A 100 23.93 3.64 -1.05
N VAL A 101 23.86 4.08 -2.30
CA VAL A 101 24.07 3.22 -3.47
C VAL A 101 25.54 2.81 -3.56
N PRO A 102 25.88 1.53 -3.33
CA PRO A 102 27.26 1.07 -3.30
C PRO A 102 27.90 1.01 -4.70
N ASP A 103 27.09 0.82 -5.75
CA ASP A 103 27.59 0.63 -7.11
C ASP A 103 27.56 1.92 -7.94
N ARG A 104 28.64 2.14 -8.71
CA ARG A 104 28.85 3.43 -9.38
C ARG A 104 27.90 3.68 -10.55
N ALA A 105 27.46 2.64 -11.24
CA ALA A 105 26.67 2.76 -12.46
C ALA A 105 25.22 3.14 -12.16
N THR A 106 24.65 2.53 -11.11
CA THR A 106 23.29 2.83 -10.65
C THR A 106 23.22 4.21 -10.03
N ALA A 107 24.26 4.62 -9.30
CA ALA A 107 24.40 5.99 -8.82
C ALA A 107 24.38 7.03 -9.97
N ASP A 108 25.14 6.79 -11.05
CA ASP A 108 25.15 7.69 -12.23
C ASP A 108 23.79 7.75 -12.93
N ARG A 109 23.10 6.62 -13.06
CA ARG A 109 21.74 6.60 -13.61
C ARG A 109 20.76 7.40 -12.77
N LEU A 110 20.79 7.23 -11.46
CA LEU A 110 19.94 8.00 -10.56
C LEU A 110 20.19 9.50 -10.71
N ILE A 111 21.46 9.94 -10.80
CA ILE A 111 21.82 11.34 -11.09
C ILE A 111 21.16 11.79 -12.39
N ARG A 112 21.33 11.03 -13.46
CA ARG A 112 20.78 11.37 -14.76
C ARG A 112 19.26 11.45 -14.73
N ASP A 113 18.60 10.45 -14.16
CA ASP A 113 17.15 10.34 -14.04
C ASP A 113 16.57 11.56 -13.32
N LYS A 114 17.02 11.83 -12.09
CA LYS A 114 16.50 12.92 -11.27
C LYS A 114 16.89 14.32 -11.76
N LEU A 115 18.01 14.47 -12.48
CA LEU A 115 18.43 15.76 -13.04
C LEU A 115 17.95 16.01 -14.49
N SER A 116 17.46 15.00 -15.21
CA SER A 116 17.04 15.19 -16.62
C SER A 116 15.63 15.75 -16.79
N GLY A 117 14.75 15.57 -15.80
CA GLY A 117 13.32 15.92 -15.89
C GLY A 117 12.92 17.33 -15.40
N GLY A 118 13.82 18.10 -14.79
CA GLY A 118 13.51 19.42 -14.19
C GLY A 118 13.85 20.61 -15.10
N ASP A 119 13.13 21.74 -14.94
CA ASP A 119 13.49 23.01 -15.58
C ASP A 119 14.59 23.74 -14.81
N TRP A 120 15.76 23.11 -14.72
CA TRP A 120 16.92 23.64 -13.99
C TRP A 120 17.42 24.99 -14.53
N ARG A 121 16.97 25.40 -15.73
CA ARG A 121 17.30 26.70 -16.32
C ARG A 121 16.65 27.86 -15.58
N ALA A 122 15.48 27.65 -14.98
CA ALA A 122 14.76 28.67 -14.21
C ALA A 122 15.41 29.01 -12.86
N HIS A 123 16.36 28.18 -12.39
CA HIS A 123 16.99 28.29 -11.07
C HIS A 123 18.48 28.73 -11.12
N ILE A 124 18.96 29.20 -12.29
CA ILE A 124 20.37 29.59 -12.48
C ILE A 124 20.45 31.11 -12.66
N GLY A 125 20.92 31.82 -11.62
CA GLY A 125 21.23 33.27 -11.68
C GLY A 125 20.54 34.15 -10.62
N HIS A 126 19.66 33.62 -9.79
CA HIS A 126 18.78 34.42 -8.92
C HIS A 126 19.31 34.68 -7.48
N SER A 127 20.47 34.14 -7.10
CA SER A 127 21.04 34.29 -5.74
C SER A 127 22.48 34.83 -5.72
N PRO A 128 22.79 35.86 -4.90
CA PRO A 128 24.14 36.43 -4.76
C PRO A 128 25.12 35.57 -3.95
N SER A 129 24.73 34.35 -3.56
CA SER A 129 25.54 33.44 -2.73
C SER A 129 26.53 32.61 -3.55
N LEU A 130 27.81 32.63 -3.19
CA LEU A 130 28.89 31.78 -3.72
C LEU A 130 28.59 30.27 -3.66
N PHE A 131 27.68 29.84 -2.79
CA PHE A 131 27.24 28.45 -2.64
C PHE A 131 26.20 28.00 -3.69
N VAL A 132 25.45 28.94 -4.27
CA VAL A 132 24.29 28.66 -5.14
C VAL A 132 24.68 28.71 -6.63
N ASN A 133 25.83 29.28 -6.97
CA ASN A 133 26.36 29.29 -8.34
C ASN A 133 26.98 27.93 -8.72
N ALA A 134 26.09 26.97 -8.98
CA ALA A 134 26.34 25.56 -9.24
C ALA A 134 27.19 25.25 -10.48
N ALA A 135 27.41 26.23 -11.36
CA ALA A 135 28.29 26.05 -12.50
C ALA A 135 29.80 26.00 -12.13
N THR A 136 30.14 26.21 -10.85
CA THR A 136 31.53 26.31 -10.37
C THR A 136 32.11 25.00 -9.80
N TRP A 137 31.29 23.98 -9.51
CA TRP A 137 31.75 22.78 -8.79
C TRP A 137 32.68 21.88 -9.61
N GLY A 138 32.50 21.85 -10.94
CA GLY A 138 33.43 21.17 -11.86
C GLY A 138 34.73 21.95 -12.15
N LEU A 139 34.69 23.28 -12.02
CA LEU A 139 35.83 24.17 -12.30
C LEU A 139 36.81 24.25 -11.13
N LEU A 140 36.33 24.16 -9.88
CA LEU A 140 37.16 24.11 -8.67
C LEU A 140 38.11 22.91 -8.61
N ILE A 141 37.77 21.80 -9.28
CA ILE A 141 38.60 20.58 -9.30
C ILE A 141 39.67 20.62 -10.40
N THR A 142 39.52 21.48 -11.42
CA THR A 142 40.46 21.52 -12.58
C THR A 142 41.57 22.55 -12.46
N GLY A 143 41.59 23.36 -11.39
CA GLY A 143 42.69 24.30 -11.11
C GLY A 143 42.89 25.40 -12.16
N ARG A 144 41.94 25.60 -13.09
CA ARG A 144 41.99 26.69 -14.09
C ARG A 144 40.80 27.61 -13.94
N LEU A 145 41.03 28.70 -13.20
CA LEU A 145 40.18 29.88 -13.19
C LEU A 145 40.09 30.46 -14.61
N VAL A 146 38.93 30.33 -15.25
CA VAL A 146 38.55 31.17 -16.40
C VAL A 146 37.25 31.87 -16.03
N SER A 147 37.33 33.19 -15.96
CA SER A 147 36.22 34.10 -15.75
C SER A 147 35.31 34.12 -16.98
N THR A 148 34.10 33.60 -16.87
CA THR A 148 33.04 33.84 -17.86
C THR A 148 31.78 34.29 -17.13
N ASN A 149 31.52 35.60 -17.19
CA ASN A 149 30.35 36.28 -16.62
C ASN A 149 29.21 36.34 -17.65
N SER A 150 28.59 35.21 -18.01
CA SER A 150 27.29 35.24 -18.69
C SER A 150 26.44 34.00 -18.38
N GLU A 151 25.16 34.25 -18.07
CA GLU A 151 24.14 33.26 -17.70
C GLU A 151 23.92 32.20 -18.81
N GLU A 152 23.92 32.62 -20.08
CA GLU A 152 23.82 31.72 -21.24
C GLU A 152 25.03 30.77 -21.37
N GLY A 153 26.22 31.20 -20.96
CA GLY A 153 27.45 30.41 -21.05
C GLY A 153 27.52 29.26 -20.04
N LEU A 154 27.02 29.48 -18.82
CA LEU A 154 27.01 28.49 -17.74
C LEU A 154 25.90 27.44 -17.91
N ALA A 155 24.71 27.85 -18.35
CA ALA A 155 23.62 26.92 -18.69
C ALA A 155 23.98 26.02 -19.89
N SER A 156 24.67 26.58 -20.88
CA SER A 156 25.25 25.86 -22.01
C SER A 156 26.39 24.93 -21.58
N ALA A 157 27.20 25.31 -20.59
CA ALA A 157 28.26 24.46 -20.05
C ALA A 157 27.71 23.29 -19.23
N LEU A 158 26.70 23.52 -18.37
CA LEU A 158 26.03 22.47 -17.58
C LEU A 158 25.29 21.47 -18.49
N SER A 159 24.54 21.96 -19.48
CA SER A 159 23.87 21.12 -20.48
C SER A 159 24.89 20.32 -21.32
N ARG A 160 26.04 20.92 -21.68
CA ARG A 160 27.13 20.22 -22.37
C ARG A 160 27.87 19.22 -21.48
N LEU A 161 27.95 19.47 -20.18
CA LEU A 161 28.60 18.58 -19.20
C LEU A 161 27.70 17.37 -18.88
N LEU A 162 26.39 17.58 -18.77
CA LEU A 162 25.38 16.49 -18.72
C LEU A 162 25.34 15.68 -20.02
N ALA A 163 25.47 16.34 -21.18
CA ALA A 163 25.49 15.67 -22.49
C ALA A 163 26.84 15.01 -22.87
N ARG A 164 27.93 15.24 -22.10
CA ARG A 164 29.28 14.71 -22.37
C ARG A 164 29.86 13.89 -21.21
N GLY A 165 29.04 13.22 -20.40
CA GLY A 165 29.54 12.27 -19.38
C GLY A 165 30.09 12.94 -18.11
N GLY A 166 29.44 13.99 -17.62
CA GLY A 166 29.84 14.76 -16.43
C GLY A 166 29.30 14.23 -15.09
N GLU A 167 28.58 13.10 -15.07
CA GLU A 167 28.03 12.48 -13.86
C GLU A 167 29.08 12.22 -12.77
N PRO A 168 30.33 11.78 -13.07
CA PRO A 168 31.37 11.60 -12.04
C PRO A 168 31.78 12.90 -11.32
N LEU A 169 31.69 14.06 -12.00
CA LEU A 169 31.98 15.37 -11.42
C LEU A 169 30.80 15.85 -10.56
N ILE A 170 29.57 15.66 -11.04
CA ILE A 170 28.34 15.98 -10.28
C ILE A 170 28.31 15.16 -8.99
N ARG A 171 28.58 13.85 -9.07
CA ARG A 171 28.66 12.96 -7.90
C ARG A 171 29.67 13.44 -6.87
N LYS A 172 30.91 13.76 -7.28
CA LYS A 172 31.92 14.32 -6.36
C LYS A 172 31.50 15.64 -5.73
N GLY A 173 30.80 16.50 -6.50
CA GLY A 173 30.21 17.73 -5.99
C GLY A 173 29.11 17.47 -4.96
N MET A 174 28.22 16.52 -5.23
CA MET A 174 27.15 16.10 -4.33
C MET A 174 27.68 15.43 -3.05
N ASP A 175 28.69 14.56 -3.16
CA ASP A 175 29.37 13.96 -2.01
C ASP A 175 29.96 15.03 -1.08
N LEU A 176 30.51 16.10 -1.65
CA LEU A 176 31.04 17.22 -0.90
C LEU A 176 29.91 18.05 -0.27
N ALA A 177 28.88 18.39 -1.04
CA ALA A 177 27.70 19.11 -0.54
C ALA A 177 27.00 18.35 0.59
N MET A 178 26.90 17.02 0.47
CA MET A 178 26.27 16.19 1.49
C MET A 178 27.08 16.06 2.77
N ARG A 179 28.42 16.03 2.69
CA ARG A 179 29.25 16.13 3.90
C ARG A 179 29.02 17.46 4.61
N MET A 180 28.87 18.55 3.86
CA MET A 180 28.58 19.87 4.41
C MET A 180 27.17 19.97 5.00
N LEU A 181 26.15 19.38 4.35
CA LEU A 181 24.79 19.28 4.88
C LEU A 181 24.73 18.38 6.13
N GLY A 182 25.49 17.28 6.14
CA GLY A 182 25.66 16.41 7.30
C GLY A 182 26.14 17.20 8.52
N GLU A 183 27.14 18.06 8.38
CA GLU A 183 27.63 18.91 9.47
C GLU A 183 26.60 19.92 10.01
N GLN A 184 25.57 20.26 9.24
CA GLN A 184 24.54 21.22 9.62
C GLN A 184 23.29 20.56 10.24
N PHE A 185 22.95 19.32 9.84
CA PHE A 185 21.76 18.60 10.32
C PHE A 185 22.04 17.59 11.43
N VAL A 186 23.28 17.10 11.57
CA VAL A 186 23.72 16.39 12.79
C VAL A 186 24.65 17.26 13.61
N THR A 187 24.44 17.24 14.92
CA THR A 187 25.33 17.92 15.85
C THR A 187 26.70 17.26 15.84
N GLY A 188 26.78 15.94 15.61
CA GLY A 188 28.04 15.20 15.42
C GLY A 188 27.79 13.78 14.91
N ARG A 189 28.83 13.11 14.40
CA ARG A 189 28.74 11.71 13.92
C ARG A 189 28.72 10.71 15.06
N THR A 190 29.34 11.09 16.18
CA THR A 190 29.35 10.36 17.44
C THR A 190 28.86 11.26 18.56
N ILE A 191 28.45 10.66 19.67
CA ILE A 191 27.99 11.41 20.84
C ILE A 191 29.07 12.33 21.41
N ASP A 192 30.33 11.91 21.41
CA ASP A 192 31.46 12.75 21.87
C ASP A 192 31.65 13.99 21.01
N GLU A 193 31.59 13.83 19.68
CA GLU A 193 31.69 14.95 18.73
C GLU A 193 30.53 15.93 18.92
N ALA A 194 29.31 15.41 19.12
CA ALA A 194 28.12 16.23 19.34
C ALA A 194 28.21 17.01 20.66
N LEU A 195 28.67 16.38 21.74
CA LEU A 195 28.90 17.02 23.03
C LEU A 195 29.99 18.11 22.95
N ASP A 196 31.05 17.91 22.17
CA ASP A 196 32.11 18.90 22.00
C ASP A 196 31.65 20.14 21.24
N ARG A 197 30.90 19.94 20.14
CA ARG A 197 30.33 21.04 19.35
C ARG A 197 29.27 21.82 20.12
N GLY A 198 28.47 21.13 20.95
CA GLY A 198 27.42 21.73 21.78
C GLY A 198 27.91 22.71 22.86
N ARG A 199 29.18 22.62 23.30
CA ARG A 199 29.72 23.46 24.40
C ARG A 199 29.54 24.96 24.20
N SER A 200 29.64 25.42 22.94
CA SER A 200 29.52 26.84 22.61
C SER A 200 28.11 27.38 22.86
N ALA A 201 27.07 26.62 22.50
CA ALA A 201 25.68 26.97 22.76
C ALA A 201 25.32 26.79 24.24
N GLU A 202 25.88 25.79 24.92
CA GLU A 202 25.67 25.61 26.37
C GLU A 202 26.12 26.83 27.18
N LYS A 203 27.27 27.41 26.83
CA LYS A 203 27.77 28.65 27.44
C LYS A 203 26.83 29.84 27.25
N ARG A 204 26.02 29.84 26.19
CA ARG A 204 25.01 30.88 25.92
C ARG A 204 23.71 30.65 26.70
N GLY A 205 23.51 29.47 27.27
CA GLY A 205 22.31 29.12 28.06
C GLY A 205 21.46 28.01 27.46
N TYR A 206 21.85 27.40 26.34
CA TYR A 206 21.14 26.25 25.77
C TYR A 206 21.45 24.96 26.53
N ARG A 207 20.53 23.99 26.46
CA ARG A 207 20.74 22.60 26.87
C ARG A 207 20.52 21.67 25.69
N TYR A 208 20.88 20.40 25.81
CA TYR A 208 20.69 19.42 24.75
C TYR A 208 19.83 18.23 25.18
N SER A 209 19.09 17.67 24.21
CA SER A 209 18.54 16.32 24.23
C SER A 209 19.06 15.61 22.99
N PHE A 210 19.92 14.61 23.14
CA PHE A 210 20.52 13.94 21.99
C PHE A 210 19.59 12.86 21.42
N ASP A 211 19.44 12.84 20.10
CA ASP A 211 18.70 11.83 19.35
C ASP A 211 19.68 10.97 18.55
N MET A 212 19.81 9.70 18.93
CA MET A 212 20.78 8.78 18.34
C MET A 212 20.34 8.21 16.98
N LEU A 213 19.27 8.74 16.38
CA LEU A 213 18.75 8.41 15.05
C LEU A 213 18.35 6.94 14.84
N GLY A 214 18.37 6.11 15.89
CA GLY A 214 17.85 4.74 15.84
C GLY A 214 16.34 4.73 15.83
N GLU A 215 15.75 4.00 14.87
CA GLU A 215 14.32 3.74 14.77
C GLU A 215 14.06 2.45 13.99
N ALA A 216 12.85 1.90 14.13
CA ALA A 216 12.32 0.79 13.33
C ALA A 216 13.31 -0.39 13.19
N ALA A 217 13.74 -0.96 14.32
CA ALA A 217 14.53 -2.19 14.31
C ALA A 217 13.78 -3.28 13.50
N MET A 218 14.47 -3.92 12.55
CA MET A 218 13.88 -5.00 11.76
C MET A 218 14.21 -6.38 12.36
N THR A 219 15.34 -6.45 13.09
CA THR A 219 15.86 -7.69 13.67
C THR A 219 16.19 -7.50 15.16
N ALA A 220 16.29 -8.62 15.91
CA ALA A 220 16.81 -8.58 17.28
C ALA A 220 18.24 -8.00 17.35
N ALA A 221 19.07 -8.22 16.32
CA ALA A 221 20.42 -7.67 16.24
C ALA A 221 20.42 -6.15 16.08
N ASP A 222 19.47 -5.59 15.31
CA ASP A 222 19.28 -4.14 15.22
C ASP A 222 18.90 -3.56 16.57
N ALA A 223 17.93 -4.19 17.26
CA ALA A 223 17.49 -3.76 18.58
C ALA A 223 18.64 -3.73 19.60
N GLU A 224 19.49 -4.76 19.59
CA GLU A 224 20.68 -4.83 20.46
C GLU A 224 21.74 -3.78 20.08
N ARG A 225 21.93 -3.51 18.78
CA ARG A 225 22.83 -2.45 18.31
C ARG A 225 22.35 -1.08 18.79
N TYR A 226 21.06 -0.78 18.66
CA TYR A 226 20.49 0.49 19.13
C TYR A 226 20.53 0.60 20.65
N LEU A 227 20.23 -0.46 21.38
CA LEU A 227 20.35 -0.49 22.84
C LEU A 227 21.75 -0.08 23.29
N ARG A 228 22.80 -0.71 22.75
CA ARG A 228 24.20 -0.34 23.04
C ARG A 228 24.52 1.10 22.67
N SER A 229 24.03 1.58 21.52
CA SER A 229 24.22 2.98 21.13
C SER A 229 23.58 3.96 22.12
N TYR A 230 22.42 3.62 22.71
CA TYR A 230 21.82 4.43 23.75
C TYR A 230 22.59 4.36 25.07
N GLU A 231 23.06 3.18 25.48
CA GLU A 231 23.88 3.01 26.70
C GLU A 231 25.17 3.83 26.63
N GLU A 232 25.90 3.73 25.51
CA GLU A 232 27.13 4.50 25.25
C GLU A 232 26.86 6.00 25.31
N ALA A 233 25.76 6.45 24.69
CA ALA A 233 25.36 7.85 24.71
C ALA A 233 25.00 8.34 26.12
N ILE A 234 24.24 7.56 26.90
CA ILE A 234 23.88 7.90 28.28
C ILE A 234 25.14 8.03 29.15
N HIS A 235 26.09 7.11 29.01
CA HIS A 235 27.37 7.20 29.70
C HIS A 235 28.14 8.49 29.34
N ALA A 236 28.28 8.79 28.05
CA ALA A 236 29.00 9.99 27.59
C ALA A 236 28.33 11.29 28.05
N ILE A 237 27.01 11.39 27.92
CA ILE A 237 26.22 12.54 28.37
C ILE A 237 26.34 12.70 29.89
N GLY A 238 26.14 11.62 30.65
CA GLY A 238 26.13 11.62 32.10
C GLY A 238 27.48 12.00 32.72
N GLN A 239 28.58 11.49 32.16
CA GLN A 239 29.93 11.87 32.61
C GLN A 239 30.21 13.37 32.42
N ARG A 240 29.69 13.98 31.35
CA ARG A 240 29.84 15.41 31.06
C ARG A 240 28.74 16.28 31.68
N ALA A 241 27.64 15.70 32.14
CA ALA A 241 26.59 16.42 32.85
C ALA A 241 27.10 16.98 34.19
N ALA A 242 28.07 16.31 34.82
CA ALA A 242 28.79 16.75 36.02
C ALA A 242 27.85 17.17 37.18
N GLY A 243 26.73 16.46 37.34
CA GLY A 243 25.76 16.72 38.41
C GLY A 243 24.84 17.92 38.21
N ARG A 244 24.73 18.46 36.98
CA ARG A 244 23.77 19.54 36.64
C ARG A 244 22.29 19.12 36.73
N GLY A 245 22.02 17.82 36.89
CA GLY A 245 20.68 17.27 37.04
C GLY A 245 19.85 17.29 35.76
N VAL A 246 18.59 16.84 35.87
CA VAL A 246 17.72 16.57 34.70
C VAL A 246 17.23 17.82 33.97
N VAL A 247 17.22 18.98 34.65
CA VAL A 247 16.79 20.26 34.10
C VAL A 247 17.97 21.00 33.49
N ASP A 248 19.01 21.25 34.29
CA ASP A 248 20.15 22.07 33.86
C ASP A 248 21.25 21.27 33.14
N GLY A 249 21.18 19.94 33.17
CA GLY A 249 22.03 19.05 32.39
C GLY A 249 21.52 18.80 30.98
N ASN A 250 22.33 18.10 30.19
CA ASN A 250 21.88 17.53 28.92
C ASN A 250 21.16 16.20 29.17
N GLY A 251 20.31 15.80 28.23
CA GLY A 251 19.57 14.53 28.28
C GLY A 251 19.63 13.79 26.95
N ILE A 252 18.84 12.72 26.86
CA ILE A 252 18.73 11.87 25.67
C ILE A 252 17.27 11.65 25.30
N SER A 253 17.03 11.36 24.02
CA SER A 253 15.75 10.91 23.46
C SER A 253 15.89 9.51 22.87
N VAL A 254 14.93 8.64 23.16
CA VAL A 254 14.90 7.24 22.77
C VAL A 254 13.60 6.94 22.03
N LYS A 255 13.67 6.16 20.95
CA LYS A 255 12.50 5.64 20.23
C LYS A 255 12.29 4.18 20.59
N LEU A 256 11.04 3.81 20.90
CA LEU A 256 10.71 2.46 21.34
C LEU A 256 10.85 1.45 20.20
N SER A 257 10.51 1.85 18.97
CA SER A 257 10.71 1.02 17.77
C SER A 257 12.16 0.62 17.51
N ALA A 258 13.14 1.38 18.02
CA ALA A 258 14.56 1.04 17.90
C ALA A 258 14.96 -0.12 18.84
N LEU A 259 14.19 -0.37 19.89
CA LEU A 259 14.56 -1.30 20.95
C LEU A 259 13.86 -2.65 20.87
N HIS A 260 12.97 -2.84 19.89
CA HIS A 260 12.32 -4.12 19.67
C HIS A 260 11.80 -4.26 18.23
N PRO A 261 12.10 -5.37 17.53
CA PRO A 261 11.74 -5.51 16.11
C PRO A 261 10.24 -5.66 15.85
N ARG A 262 9.49 -6.10 16.86
CA ARG A 262 8.03 -6.23 16.82
C ARG A 262 7.28 -5.24 17.72
N TYR A 263 7.70 -3.98 17.74
CA TYR A 263 6.99 -2.90 18.46
C TYR A 263 5.64 -2.57 17.78
N VAL A 264 4.68 -3.45 17.99
CA VAL A 264 3.30 -3.43 17.46
C VAL A 264 2.32 -3.88 18.55
N TRP A 265 1.08 -3.38 18.50
CA TRP A 265 0.06 -3.64 19.53
C TRP A 265 -0.21 -5.14 19.75
N ALA A 266 -0.15 -5.95 18.67
CA ALA A 266 -0.42 -7.38 18.73
C ALA A 266 0.66 -8.16 19.52
N GLN A 267 1.83 -7.57 19.76
CA GLN A 267 2.94 -8.22 20.49
C GLN A 267 3.11 -7.62 21.89
N ARG A 268 2.04 -7.08 22.48
CA ARG A 268 2.06 -6.39 23.78
C ARG A 268 2.82 -7.15 24.87
N GLU A 269 2.61 -8.46 25.01
CA GLU A 269 3.30 -9.26 26.03
C GLU A 269 4.82 -9.25 25.85
N ARG A 270 5.30 -9.45 24.61
CA ARG A 270 6.72 -9.30 24.28
C ARG A 270 7.23 -7.90 24.61
N MET A 271 6.41 -6.86 24.49
CA MET A 271 6.84 -5.51 24.87
C MET A 271 7.07 -5.39 26.38
N MET A 272 6.18 -6.00 27.17
CA MET A 272 6.31 -6.00 28.63
C MET A 272 7.45 -6.92 29.11
N GLU A 273 7.72 -8.01 28.40
CA GLU A 273 8.74 -9.01 28.78
C GLU A 273 10.14 -8.69 28.24
N GLU A 274 10.25 -8.09 27.04
CA GLU A 274 11.52 -7.89 26.34
C GLU A 274 11.89 -6.40 26.26
N LEU A 275 10.97 -5.52 25.85
CA LEU A 275 11.26 -4.09 25.64
C LEU A 275 11.27 -3.30 26.97
N LEU A 276 10.32 -3.56 27.88
CA LEU A 276 10.27 -2.87 29.17
C LEU A 276 11.55 -3.05 29.99
N PRO A 277 12.14 -4.26 30.12
CA PRO A 277 13.43 -4.40 30.82
C PRO A 277 14.57 -3.61 30.19
N ARG A 278 14.63 -3.55 28.84
CA ARG A 278 15.62 -2.72 28.11
C ARG A 278 15.44 -1.24 28.44
N MET A 279 14.20 -0.75 28.38
CA MET A 279 13.89 0.64 28.76
C MET A 279 14.20 0.92 30.23
N LYS A 280 13.85 0.01 31.13
CA LYS A 280 14.18 0.12 32.56
C LYS A 280 15.68 0.22 32.77
N ALA A 281 16.49 -0.58 32.07
CA ALA A 281 17.95 -0.53 32.16
C ALA A 281 18.49 0.85 31.74
N LEU A 282 18.00 1.40 30.62
CA LEU A 282 18.36 2.76 30.18
C LEU A 282 17.91 3.83 31.20
N CYS A 283 16.71 3.72 31.76
CA CYS A 283 16.22 4.63 32.80
C CYS A 283 17.06 4.55 34.08
N LEU A 284 17.47 3.36 34.53
CA LEU A 284 18.34 3.19 35.69
C LEU A 284 19.72 3.80 35.46
N LEU A 285 20.23 3.68 34.23
CA LEU A 285 21.49 4.29 33.85
C LEU A 285 21.38 5.83 33.82
N ALA A 286 20.32 6.36 33.22
CA ALA A 286 20.03 7.80 33.22
C ALA A 286 19.85 8.36 34.64
N LYS A 287 19.14 7.62 35.51
CA LYS A 287 19.00 7.92 36.94
C LYS A 287 20.34 8.00 37.65
N ARG A 288 21.26 7.07 37.39
CA ARG A 288 22.60 7.05 38.01
C ARG A 288 23.38 8.34 37.75
N TYR A 289 23.22 8.91 36.56
CA TYR A 289 23.88 10.17 36.17
C TYR A 289 23.01 11.41 36.42
N ASP A 290 21.78 11.22 36.90
CA ASP A 290 20.76 12.26 37.06
C ASP A 290 20.53 13.09 35.78
N ILE A 291 20.39 12.42 34.63
CA ILE A 291 20.06 13.06 33.35
C ILE A 291 18.62 12.76 32.92
N GLY A 292 18.05 13.61 32.07
CA GLY A 292 16.73 13.38 31.48
C GLY A 292 16.77 12.34 30.36
N LEU A 293 15.78 11.44 30.32
CA LEU A 293 15.55 10.47 29.26
C LEU A 293 14.12 10.61 28.77
N ASN A 294 13.95 11.05 27.53
CA ASN A 294 12.64 11.22 26.89
C ASN A 294 12.30 10.04 25.99
N ILE A 295 11.11 9.49 26.15
CA ILE A 295 10.52 8.52 25.22
C ILE A 295 9.83 9.31 24.12
N ASP A 296 10.36 9.22 22.89
CA ASP A 296 9.80 9.89 21.72
C ASP A 296 8.48 9.21 21.27
N ALA A 297 7.55 10.02 20.76
CA ALA A 297 6.27 9.55 20.24
C ALA A 297 6.35 9.29 18.72
N GLU A 298 5.79 8.16 18.30
CA GLU A 298 5.87 7.64 16.93
C GLU A 298 4.46 7.67 16.27
N GLU A 299 4.07 6.61 15.55
CA GLU A 299 2.76 6.46 14.91
C GLU A 299 1.62 6.34 15.93
N ALA A 300 0.39 6.66 15.50
CA ALA A 300 -0.77 6.74 16.37
C ALA A 300 -1.18 5.39 16.97
N ASP A 301 -1.00 4.27 16.27
CA ASP A 301 -1.34 2.94 16.79
C ASP A 301 -0.38 2.42 17.87
N ARG A 302 0.80 3.02 17.98
CA ARG A 302 1.80 2.71 19.02
C ARG A 302 1.59 3.48 20.31
N LEU A 303 0.78 4.54 20.31
CA LEU A 303 0.57 5.39 21.48
C LEU A 303 0.11 4.58 22.69
N ASP A 304 -0.87 3.71 22.52
CA ASP A 304 -1.45 3.02 23.66
C ASP A 304 -0.46 2.06 24.35
N LEU A 305 0.36 1.39 23.55
CA LEU A 305 1.42 0.51 24.01
C LEU A 305 2.54 1.28 24.74
N SER A 306 2.88 2.48 24.27
CA SER A 306 3.86 3.33 24.97
C SER A 306 3.36 3.85 26.31
N LEU A 307 2.04 4.03 26.48
CA LEU A 307 1.44 4.38 27.77
C LEU A 307 1.57 3.22 28.78
N ASP A 308 1.36 1.97 28.37
CA ASP A 308 1.57 0.81 29.25
C ASP A 308 3.01 0.73 29.78
N LEU A 309 3.98 1.00 28.90
CA LEU A 309 5.39 1.02 29.25
C LEU A 309 5.72 2.20 30.19
N LEU A 310 5.16 3.39 29.92
CA LEU A 310 5.33 4.56 30.78
C LEU A 310 4.76 4.33 32.18
N GLU A 311 3.57 3.72 32.28
CA GLU A 311 2.92 3.40 33.54
C GLU A 311 3.78 2.45 34.40
N ALA A 312 4.30 1.38 33.78
CA ALA A 312 5.18 0.44 34.45
C ALA A 312 6.47 1.11 34.95
N LEU A 313 7.12 1.95 34.13
CA LEU A 313 8.32 2.69 34.51
C LEU A 313 8.04 3.73 35.61
N ALA A 314 6.88 4.40 35.58
CA ALA A 314 6.51 5.39 36.57
C ALA A 314 6.33 4.77 37.97
N HIS A 315 5.74 3.59 38.05
CA HIS A 315 5.53 2.87 39.32
C HIS A 315 6.72 2.05 39.81
N ASP A 316 7.76 1.89 38.98
CA ASP A 316 8.97 1.15 39.34
C ASP A 316 9.72 1.81 40.52
N GLN A 317 9.91 1.06 41.60
CA GLN A 317 10.55 1.55 42.82
C GLN A 317 12.06 1.76 42.65
N ASP A 318 12.72 1.02 41.75
CA ASP A 318 14.15 1.19 41.50
C ASP A 318 14.44 2.55 40.86
N LEU A 319 13.43 3.19 40.25
CA LEU A 319 13.53 4.53 39.71
C LEU A 319 13.21 5.63 40.74
N ALA A 320 12.79 5.31 41.97
CA ALA A 320 12.35 6.29 42.98
C ALA A 320 13.39 7.40 43.22
N GLY A 321 12.93 8.65 43.40
CA GLY A 321 13.79 9.82 43.60
C GLY A 321 14.39 10.44 42.32
N TRP A 322 14.15 9.85 41.15
CA TRP A 322 14.56 10.43 39.86
C TRP A 322 13.38 11.10 39.14
N SER A 323 13.60 12.32 38.65
CA SER A 323 12.62 13.16 37.94
C SER A 323 12.93 13.31 36.44
N GLY A 324 13.85 12.51 35.91
CA GLY A 324 14.26 12.57 34.50
C GLY A 324 13.46 11.70 33.55
N LEU A 325 12.42 11.00 34.03
CA LEU A 325 11.53 10.21 33.17
C LEU A 325 10.69 11.16 32.31
N GLY A 326 10.94 11.13 31.01
CA GLY A 326 10.33 12.00 30.03
C GLY A 326 9.46 11.28 29.00
N PHE A 327 8.41 11.94 28.53
CA PHE A 327 7.49 11.40 27.52
C PHE A 327 7.02 12.48 26.54
N VAL A 328 6.91 12.14 25.26
CA VAL A 328 6.43 13.06 24.21
C VAL A 328 4.94 12.88 23.96
N VAL A 329 4.20 13.99 23.86
CA VAL A 329 2.78 14.01 23.46
C VAL A 329 2.60 14.85 22.19
N GLN A 330 1.90 14.30 21.21
CA GLN A 330 1.72 14.91 19.89
C GLN A 330 0.36 15.61 19.79
N ALA A 331 0.36 16.94 19.79
CA ALA A 331 -0.86 17.77 19.77
C ALA A 331 -1.70 17.66 18.51
N TYR A 332 -1.16 17.11 17.41
CA TYR A 332 -1.93 16.85 16.19
C TYR A 332 -2.90 15.66 16.33
N GLN A 333 -2.76 14.83 17.38
CA GLN A 333 -3.64 13.70 17.64
C GLN A 333 -4.83 14.17 18.48
N LYS A 334 -6.01 13.66 18.15
CA LYS A 334 -7.26 13.97 18.87
C LYS A 334 -7.25 13.53 20.34
N ARG A 335 -6.39 12.56 20.66
CA ARG A 335 -6.19 12.00 22.01
C ARG A 335 -5.30 12.84 22.92
N ALA A 336 -4.53 13.80 22.38
CA ALA A 336 -3.50 14.51 23.15
C ALA A 336 -4.00 15.14 24.47
N PRO A 337 -5.17 15.81 24.53
CA PRO A 337 -5.66 16.39 25.78
C PRO A 337 -5.92 15.33 26.86
N PHE A 338 -6.46 14.17 26.47
CA PHE A 338 -6.81 13.06 27.36
C PHE A 338 -5.57 12.30 27.82
N VAL A 339 -4.59 12.15 26.93
CA VAL A 339 -3.27 11.60 27.28
C VAL A 339 -2.61 12.45 28.36
N LEU A 340 -2.69 13.78 28.24
CA LEU A 340 -2.15 14.69 29.26
C LEU A 340 -2.89 14.56 30.59
N ASP A 341 -4.22 14.44 30.59
CA ASP A 341 -4.97 14.20 31.83
C ASP A 341 -4.50 12.92 32.54
N TRP A 342 -4.28 11.85 31.78
CA TRP A 342 -3.76 10.60 32.32
C TRP A 342 -2.31 10.71 32.81
N ILE A 343 -1.40 11.33 32.05
CA ILE A 343 0.01 11.51 32.48
C ILE A 343 0.11 12.37 33.74
N ILE A 344 -0.68 13.44 33.84
CA ILE A 344 -0.71 14.31 35.03
C ILE A 344 -1.15 13.49 36.25
N GLU A 345 -2.17 12.65 36.11
CA GLU A 345 -2.64 11.79 37.19
C GLU A 345 -1.61 10.71 37.54
N LEU A 346 -0.97 10.09 36.54
CA LEU A 346 0.11 9.13 36.74
C LEU A 346 1.29 9.76 37.49
N ALA A 347 1.68 10.99 37.16
CA ALA A 347 2.72 11.74 37.85
C ALA A 347 2.38 11.97 39.33
N ARG A 348 1.11 12.31 39.63
CA ARG A 348 0.61 12.42 41.02
C ARG A 348 0.66 11.09 41.76
N LYS A 349 0.12 10.02 41.18
CA LYS A 349 0.06 8.68 41.78
C LYS A 349 1.45 8.08 42.03
N SER A 350 2.38 8.29 41.10
CA SER A 350 3.76 7.79 41.20
C SER A 350 4.66 8.66 42.08
N GLY A 351 4.24 9.87 42.44
CA GLY A 351 5.06 10.83 43.18
C GLY A 351 6.26 11.36 42.37
N ARG A 352 6.19 11.28 41.04
CA ARG A 352 7.28 11.69 40.13
C ARG A 352 6.94 12.99 39.44
N ARG A 353 7.88 13.93 39.48
CA ARG A 353 7.79 15.09 38.59
C ARG A 353 8.25 14.72 37.18
N MET A 354 7.32 14.34 36.31
CA MET A 354 7.64 13.84 34.96
C MET A 354 7.98 14.97 33.98
N MET A 355 8.90 14.71 33.05
CA MET A 355 9.19 15.64 31.96
C MET A 355 8.22 15.38 30.80
N VAL A 356 7.43 16.36 30.37
CA VAL A 356 6.47 16.15 29.27
C VAL A 356 6.77 17.10 28.12
N ARG A 357 7.23 16.52 27.01
CA ARG A 357 7.48 17.25 25.78
C ARG A 357 6.22 17.31 24.93
N LEU A 358 5.68 18.51 24.76
CA LEU A 358 4.58 18.76 23.84
C LEU A 358 5.14 19.12 22.47
N VAL A 359 4.82 18.32 21.46
CA VAL A 359 5.13 18.56 20.04
C VAL A 359 3.83 18.71 19.24
N LYS A 360 3.91 19.12 17.97
CA LYS A 360 2.77 19.00 17.06
C LYS A 360 2.59 17.55 16.62
N GLY A 361 3.54 17.01 15.85
CA GLY A 361 3.54 15.64 15.33
C GLY A 361 4.33 15.55 14.03
N ALA A 362 4.84 14.36 13.70
CA ALA A 362 5.79 14.17 12.59
C ALA A 362 5.37 13.12 11.54
N TYR A 363 4.20 12.50 11.69
CA TYR A 363 3.74 11.37 10.86
C TYR A 363 2.42 11.66 10.13
N TRP A 364 2.07 12.94 9.96
CA TRP A 364 0.71 13.35 9.61
C TRP A 364 0.19 12.72 8.31
N ASP A 365 0.99 12.77 7.24
CA ASP A 365 0.63 12.20 5.94
C ASP A 365 0.52 10.68 5.96
N ALA A 366 1.41 9.99 6.67
CA ALA A 366 1.35 8.56 6.91
C ALA A 366 0.07 8.16 7.65
N GLU A 367 -0.35 8.93 8.67
CA GLU A 367 -1.60 8.69 9.39
C GLU A 367 -2.84 8.89 8.51
N ILE A 368 -2.83 9.88 7.61
CA ILE A 368 -3.91 10.06 6.61
C ILE A 368 -3.96 8.87 5.65
N LYS A 369 -2.82 8.50 5.05
CA LYS A 369 -2.74 7.37 4.12
C LYS A 369 -3.20 6.07 4.77
N ARG A 370 -2.70 5.77 5.98
CA ARG A 370 -3.02 4.54 6.71
C ARG A 370 -4.50 4.45 7.05
N ALA A 371 -5.10 5.53 7.59
CA ALA A 371 -6.53 5.55 7.89
C ALA A 371 -7.41 5.34 6.64
N GLN A 372 -7.02 5.91 5.49
CA GLN A 372 -7.70 5.70 4.21
C GLN A 372 -7.57 4.26 3.70
N ALA A 373 -6.35 3.73 3.67
CA ALA A 373 -6.07 2.36 3.21
C ALA A 373 -6.79 1.32 4.08
N ASP A 374 -6.76 1.51 5.40
CA ASP A 374 -7.38 0.60 6.36
C ASP A 374 -8.91 0.78 6.46
N GLY A 375 -9.51 1.78 5.79
CA GLY A 375 -10.96 2.00 5.78
C GLY A 375 -11.52 2.48 7.13
N MET A 376 -10.72 3.18 7.93
CA MET A 376 -11.07 3.56 9.30
C MET A 376 -12.24 4.56 9.37
N SER A 377 -12.93 4.64 10.50
CA SER A 377 -14.07 5.57 10.70
C SER A 377 -13.72 7.06 10.60
N GLY A 378 -12.42 7.39 10.66
CA GLY A 378 -11.90 8.75 10.55
C GLY A 378 -10.40 8.77 10.79
N TYR A 379 -9.86 9.99 10.96
CA TYR A 379 -8.43 10.20 11.17
C TYR A 379 -8.08 10.25 12.66
N PRO A 380 -6.93 9.66 13.07
CA PRO A 380 -6.42 9.80 14.44
C PRO A 380 -5.81 11.19 14.71
N VAL A 381 -5.58 11.94 13.63
CA VAL A 381 -5.01 13.28 13.60
C VAL A 381 -6.01 14.30 13.06
N TYR A 382 -5.78 15.59 13.30
CA TYR A 382 -6.54 16.66 12.66
C TYR A 382 -6.15 16.81 11.19
N THR A 383 -7.11 17.09 10.32
CA THR A 383 -6.94 17.26 8.87
C THR A 383 -6.60 18.69 8.47
N ARG A 384 -6.80 19.67 9.37
CA ARG A 384 -6.35 21.05 9.20
C ARG A 384 -5.21 21.37 10.15
N LYS A 385 -4.19 22.07 9.63
CA LYS A 385 -3.05 22.53 10.42
C LYS A 385 -3.47 23.45 11.57
N VAL A 386 -4.41 24.37 11.34
CA VAL A 386 -4.88 25.31 12.37
C VAL A 386 -5.50 24.59 13.59
N TYR A 387 -6.15 23.44 13.40
CA TYR A 387 -6.69 22.65 14.51
C TYR A 387 -5.60 22.04 15.39
N THR A 388 -4.48 21.63 14.78
CA THR A 388 -3.29 21.20 15.52
C THR A 388 -2.70 22.35 16.35
N ASP A 389 -2.68 23.58 15.82
CA ASP A 389 -2.19 24.74 16.57
C ASP A 389 -3.07 25.05 17.78
N VAL A 390 -4.39 25.01 17.61
CA VAL A 390 -5.37 25.19 18.70
C VAL A 390 -5.22 24.09 19.76
N ALA A 391 -5.13 22.83 19.33
CA ALA A 391 -4.91 21.70 20.22
C ALA A 391 -3.60 21.84 21.01
N TYR A 392 -2.52 22.31 20.37
CA TYR A 392 -1.25 22.58 21.04
C TYR A 392 -1.41 23.63 22.15
N ILE A 393 -2.08 24.76 21.88
CA ILE A 393 -2.29 25.83 22.88
C ILE A 393 -3.14 25.32 24.04
N ALA A 394 -4.23 24.58 23.76
CA ALA A 394 -5.08 23.99 24.80
C ALA A 394 -4.30 22.99 25.69
N CYS A 395 -3.50 22.12 25.07
CA CYS A 395 -2.61 21.20 25.77
C CYS A 395 -1.54 21.93 26.59
N ALA A 396 -0.98 23.02 26.07
CA ALA A 396 0.02 23.81 26.77
C ALA A 396 -0.53 24.46 28.05
N LYS A 397 -1.77 24.98 28.02
CA LYS A 397 -2.44 25.48 29.23
C LYS A 397 -2.60 24.39 30.28
N LYS A 398 -3.01 23.18 29.87
CA LYS A 398 -3.17 22.03 30.77
C LYS A 398 -1.83 21.67 31.45
N LEU A 399 -0.74 21.64 30.70
CA LEU A 399 0.60 21.40 31.23
C LEU A 399 1.09 22.52 32.16
N LEU A 400 0.86 23.79 31.82
CA LEU A 400 1.24 24.94 32.66
C LEU A 400 0.48 24.97 33.99
N ALA A 401 -0.75 24.46 34.01
CA ALA A 401 -1.57 24.32 35.22
C ALA A 401 -1.12 23.17 36.13
N ALA A 402 -0.32 22.23 35.63
CA ALA A 402 0.14 21.03 36.34
C ALA A 402 1.65 21.04 36.68
N ARG A 403 2.27 22.24 36.76
CA ARG A 403 3.73 22.41 36.97
C ARG A 403 4.26 21.83 38.28
N GLU A 404 3.37 21.56 39.24
CA GLU A 404 3.67 20.94 40.52
C GLU A 404 4.12 19.48 40.37
N VAL A 405 3.58 18.76 39.39
CA VAL A 405 3.90 17.35 39.11
C VAL A 405 4.45 17.11 37.71
N ILE A 406 4.40 18.10 36.83
CA ILE A 406 4.97 18.02 35.49
C ILE A 406 6.05 19.08 35.32
N TYR A 407 7.10 18.74 34.59
CA TYR A 407 8.03 19.68 33.98
C TYR A 407 7.70 19.81 32.48
N PRO A 408 6.96 20.85 32.07
CA PRO A 408 6.55 21.03 30.69
C PRO A 408 7.72 21.43 29.79
N GLN A 409 7.80 20.82 28.61
CA GLN A 409 8.80 21.12 27.58
C GLN A 409 8.08 21.42 26.26
N PHE A 410 8.06 22.69 25.84
CA PHE A 410 7.30 23.13 24.68
C PHE A 410 8.17 23.16 23.42
N ALA A 411 8.05 22.11 22.59
CA ALA A 411 8.83 21.96 21.35
C ALA A 411 8.10 22.58 20.15
N THR A 412 8.58 23.73 19.67
CA THR A 412 7.97 24.43 18.53
C THR A 412 8.95 25.38 17.84
N HIS A 413 8.82 25.54 16.53
CA HIS A 413 9.50 26.59 15.77
C HIS A 413 8.57 27.73 15.37
N ASN A 414 7.29 27.66 15.74
CA ASN A 414 6.30 28.66 15.39
C ASN A 414 6.33 29.82 16.41
N ALA A 415 6.67 31.03 15.93
CA ALA A 415 6.80 32.21 16.78
C ALA A 415 5.50 32.61 17.49
N HIS A 416 4.33 32.46 16.85
CA HIS A 416 3.06 32.72 17.50
C HIS A 416 2.82 31.74 18.65
N THR A 417 2.95 30.43 18.40
CA THR A 417 2.81 29.39 19.42
C THR A 417 3.76 29.62 20.61
N LEU A 418 5.03 29.94 20.33
CA LEU A 418 6.03 30.28 21.36
C LEU A 418 5.56 31.48 22.19
N SER A 419 5.14 32.57 21.54
CA SER A 419 4.68 33.79 22.23
C SER A 419 3.44 33.55 23.07
N THR A 420 2.49 32.75 22.57
CA THR A 420 1.29 32.35 23.32
C THR A 420 1.69 31.63 24.60
N VAL A 421 2.55 30.62 24.51
CA VAL A 421 3.00 29.85 25.68
C VAL A 421 3.81 30.71 26.65
N PHE A 422 4.69 31.58 26.12
CA PHE A 422 5.51 32.49 26.93
C PHE A 422 4.65 33.35 27.85
N HIS A 423 3.58 33.94 27.31
CA HIS A 423 2.68 34.79 28.08
C HIS A 423 1.68 34.00 28.94
N LEU A 424 1.22 32.83 28.50
CA LEU A 424 0.37 31.94 29.30
C LEU A 424 1.06 31.47 30.58
N ALA A 425 2.39 31.32 30.56
CA ALA A 425 3.15 30.88 31.72
C ALA A 425 3.28 31.93 32.83
N GLY A 426 2.89 33.18 32.55
CA GLY A 426 3.00 34.33 33.45
C GLY A 426 4.41 34.92 33.52
N ASP A 427 4.52 36.04 34.23
CA ASP A 427 5.77 36.80 34.37
C ASP A 427 6.72 36.21 35.43
N ASP A 428 6.20 35.40 36.35
CA ASP A 428 6.95 34.71 37.42
C ASP A 428 7.68 33.45 36.91
N TYR A 429 8.60 33.62 35.98
CA TYR A 429 9.45 32.54 35.51
C TYR A 429 10.52 32.17 36.55
N ARG A 430 10.57 30.88 36.90
CA ARG A 430 11.66 30.28 37.67
C ARG A 430 12.33 29.20 36.81
N GLU A 431 13.65 29.15 36.82
CA GLU A 431 14.37 28.04 36.18
C GLU A 431 13.88 26.71 36.75
N GLY A 432 13.62 25.73 35.87
CA GLY A 432 12.99 24.46 36.25
C GLY A 432 11.45 24.49 36.35
N SER A 433 10.80 25.62 36.09
CA SER A 433 9.33 25.72 35.98
C SER A 433 8.81 25.05 34.69
N TYR A 434 9.39 25.41 33.55
CA TYR A 434 9.18 24.82 32.22
C TYR A 434 10.38 25.15 31.32
N GLU A 435 10.45 24.56 30.13
CA GLU A 435 11.39 24.95 29.07
C GLU A 435 10.71 25.03 27.70
N PHE A 436 11.38 25.70 26.76
CA PHE A 436 11.11 25.51 25.34
C PHE A 436 12.10 24.50 24.75
N GLN A 437 11.74 23.93 23.61
CA GLN A 437 12.65 23.10 22.84
C GLN A 437 12.62 23.44 21.36
N CYS A 438 13.73 23.20 20.70
CA CYS A 438 13.85 23.37 19.26
C CYS A 438 14.80 22.33 18.67
N LEU A 439 14.72 22.12 17.37
CA LEU A 439 15.68 21.29 16.65
C LEU A 439 16.97 22.05 16.34
N HIS A 440 18.09 21.32 16.42
CA HIS A 440 19.39 21.77 15.93
C HIS A 440 19.38 22.17 14.45
N GLY A 441 20.12 23.22 14.11
CA GLY A 441 20.31 23.70 12.74
C GLY A 441 19.09 24.43 12.16
N MET A 442 18.04 24.68 12.97
CA MET A 442 16.79 25.24 12.49
C MET A 442 16.16 26.24 13.45
N GLY A 443 16.05 25.89 14.74
CA GLY A 443 15.29 26.68 15.70
C GLY A 443 16.10 27.74 16.42
N GLU A 444 17.41 27.60 16.44
CA GLU A 444 18.32 28.51 17.16
C GLU A 444 18.12 29.98 16.77
N PRO A 445 17.95 30.37 15.49
CA PRO A 445 17.72 31.77 15.12
C PRO A 445 16.50 32.43 15.80
N LEU A 446 15.44 31.65 16.06
CA LEU A 446 14.26 32.12 16.77
C LEU A 446 14.58 32.29 18.26
N TYR A 447 15.14 31.25 18.86
CA TYR A 447 15.36 31.17 20.31
C TYR A 447 16.54 32.02 20.81
N ASP A 448 17.48 32.36 19.94
CA ASP A 448 18.58 33.28 20.25
C ASP A 448 18.10 34.64 20.74
N GLN A 449 16.90 35.04 20.32
CA GLN A 449 16.25 36.28 20.75
C GLN A 449 15.70 36.20 22.19
N LEU A 450 15.46 35.00 22.72
CA LEU A 450 15.05 34.76 24.10
C LEU A 450 16.25 34.45 25.01
N VAL A 451 17.08 33.48 24.61
CA VAL A 451 18.18 32.96 25.43
C VAL A 451 19.21 34.04 25.77
N GLY A 452 19.50 34.93 24.82
CA GLY A 452 20.45 36.03 25.00
C GLY A 452 19.89 37.28 25.67
N ASN A 453 18.59 37.35 25.98
CA ASN A 453 17.95 38.53 26.54
C ASN A 453 17.55 38.30 28.02
N PRO A 454 18.15 39.01 28.99
CA PRO A 454 17.87 38.83 30.42
C PRO A 454 16.39 38.96 30.80
N GLU A 455 15.65 39.88 30.16
CA GLU A 455 14.24 40.17 30.50
C GLU A 455 13.28 39.08 30.01
N THR A 456 13.62 38.43 28.89
CA THR A 456 12.78 37.40 28.26
C THR A 456 13.41 36.01 28.36
N ARG A 457 14.43 35.85 29.21
CA ARG A 457 15.22 34.62 29.28
C ARG A 457 14.34 33.44 29.68
N ARG A 458 14.42 32.37 28.88
CA ARG A 458 13.80 31.07 29.14
C ARG A 458 14.82 29.99 28.85
N LEU A 459 14.74 28.86 29.55
CA LEU A 459 15.57 27.70 29.24
C LEU A 459 15.10 27.11 27.91
N VAL A 460 16.06 26.81 27.04
CA VAL A 460 15.80 26.22 25.72
C VAL A 460 16.68 25.00 25.55
N ARG A 461 16.06 23.86 25.24
CA ARG A 461 16.76 22.61 24.93
C ARG A 461 16.75 22.33 23.44
N ILE A 462 17.93 22.12 22.88
CA ILE A 462 18.13 21.73 21.49
C ILE A 462 18.03 20.21 21.38
N TYR A 463 17.09 19.73 20.58
CA TYR A 463 17.04 18.34 20.13
C TYR A 463 18.12 18.15 19.06
N ALA A 464 19.12 17.33 19.36
CA ALA A 464 20.38 17.25 18.62
C ALA A 464 20.56 15.85 18.00
N PRO A 465 20.38 15.71 16.67
CA PRO A 465 20.62 14.46 15.96
C PRO A 465 22.10 14.06 16.01
N VAL A 466 22.36 12.78 16.28
CA VAL A 466 23.70 12.18 16.37
C VAL A 466 23.69 10.84 15.65
N GLY A 467 24.58 10.69 14.66
CA GLY A 467 24.74 9.43 13.95
C GLY A 467 25.57 9.56 12.69
N SER A 468 25.85 8.41 12.07
CA SER A 468 26.60 8.36 10.81
C SER A 468 25.80 9.02 9.66
N HIS A 469 26.48 9.33 8.56
CA HIS A 469 25.79 9.83 7.35
C HIS A 469 24.77 8.81 6.82
N GLU A 470 25.06 7.51 6.91
CA GLU A 470 24.13 6.46 6.51
C GLU A 470 22.85 6.52 7.33
N THR A 471 22.95 6.64 8.66
CA THR A 471 21.81 6.71 9.59
C THR A 471 21.02 8.01 9.47
N LEU A 472 21.69 9.13 9.16
CA LEU A 472 21.08 10.46 9.01
C LEU A 472 20.07 10.54 7.87
N LEU A 473 20.33 9.84 6.76
CA LEU A 473 19.64 10.07 5.49
C LEU A 473 18.16 9.71 5.50
N ALA A 474 17.79 8.55 6.06
CA ALA A 474 16.39 8.14 6.21
C ALA A 474 15.61 9.13 7.10
N TYR A 475 16.26 9.67 8.12
CA TYR A 475 15.69 10.69 8.99
C TYR A 475 15.60 12.07 8.32
N LEU A 476 16.55 12.42 7.44
CA LEU A 476 16.67 13.74 6.84
C LEU A 476 15.48 14.08 5.94
N VAL A 477 14.97 13.14 5.13
CA VAL A 477 13.81 13.42 4.27
C VAL A 477 12.60 13.80 5.12
N ARG A 478 12.18 12.93 6.05
CA ARG A 478 11.05 13.23 6.97
C ARG A 478 11.25 14.55 7.71
N ARG A 479 12.49 14.85 8.13
CA ARG A 479 12.81 16.10 8.83
C ARG A 479 12.64 17.34 7.95
N LEU A 480 13.03 17.24 6.69
CA LEU A 480 12.85 18.30 5.71
C LEU A 480 11.39 18.47 5.33
N LEU A 481 10.60 17.38 5.26
CA LEU A 481 9.15 17.46 5.01
C LEU A 481 8.42 18.20 6.14
N GLU A 482 8.76 17.92 7.41
CA GLU A 482 8.19 18.58 8.60
C GLU A 482 8.30 20.10 8.51
N ASN A 483 9.39 20.61 7.93
CA ASN A 483 9.71 22.04 7.93
C ASN A 483 9.57 22.71 6.56
N GLY A 484 9.53 21.92 5.48
CA GLY A 484 9.44 22.37 4.09
C GLY A 484 8.02 22.36 3.50
N ALA A 485 7.01 21.82 4.19
CA ALA A 485 5.62 21.90 3.75
C ALA A 485 5.14 23.36 3.59
N ASN A 486 4.20 23.63 2.67
CA ASN A 486 3.70 25.01 2.41
C ASN A 486 3.01 25.64 3.63
N SER A 487 2.44 24.81 4.51
CA SER A 487 1.83 25.23 5.78
C SER A 487 2.83 25.41 6.93
N SER A 488 4.10 25.00 6.75
CA SER A 488 5.15 25.14 7.76
C SER A 488 5.50 26.59 7.99
N PHE A 489 5.63 26.97 9.27
CA PHE A 489 6.11 28.31 9.64
C PHE A 489 7.52 28.57 9.13
N VAL A 490 8.40 27.56 9.16
CA VAL A 490 9.81 27.68 8.73
C VAL A 490 9.92 27.91 7.23
N ASN A 491 8.99 27.37 6.44
CA ASN A 491 8.91 27.65 5.00
C ASN A 491 8.34 29.06 4.75
N ARG A 492 7.17 29.37 5.34
CA ARG A 492 6.48 30.65 5.13
C ARG A 492 7.25 31.89 5.61
N ILE A 493 8.14 31.76 6.62
CA ILE A 493 8.95 32.89 7.11
C ILE A 493 10.01 33.34 6.08
N VAL A 494 10.47 32.41 5.22
CA VAL A 494 11.47 32.66 4.16
C VAL A 494 10.84 33.36 2.96
N ASP A 495 9.54 33.14 2.74
CA ASP A 495 8.77 33.83 1.71
C ASP A 495 8.50 35.29 2.12
N GLU A 496 9.16 36.22 1.42
CA GLU A 496 9.00 37.66 1.64
C GLU A 496 7.64 38.20 1.17
N SER A 497 6.91 37.45 0.33
CA SER A 497 5.56 37.82 -0.11
C SER A 497 4.51 37.62 0.99
N VAL A 498 4.79 36.78 1.98
CA VAL A 498 3.88 36.56 3.12
C VAL A 498 4.06 37.70 4.14
N PRO A 499 3.02 38.49 4.46
CA PRO A 499 3.14 39.55 5.47
C PRO A 499 3.35 38.96 6.87
N VAL A 500 4.01 39.70 7.76
CA VAL A 500 4.32 39.26 9.13
C VAL A 500 3.03 38.92 9.88
N GLU A 501 1.99 39.72 9.67
CA GLU A 501 0.66 39.59 10.24
C GLU A 501 0.02 38.23 9.91
N ALA A 502 0.23 37.72 8.69
CA ALA A 502 -0.27 36.40 8.29
C ALA A 502 0.53 35.24 8.89
N LEU A 503 1.78 35.46 9.31
CA LEU A 503 2.60 34.45 9.99
C LEU A 503 2.28 34.33 11.48
N ILE A 504 1.75 35.41 12.06
CA ILE A 504 1.43 35.52 13.49
C ILE A 504 -0.08 35.59 13.74
N ALA A 505 -0.89 35.25 12.76
CA ALA A 505 -2.34 35.21 12.91
C ALA A 505 -2.74 34.25 14.05
N ASP A 506 -3.76 34.64 14.82
CA ASP A 506 -4.23 33.84 15.96
C ASP A 506 -4.99 32.60 15.47
N PRO A 507 -4.46 31.38 15.68
CA PRO A 507 -5.12 30.16 15.23
C PRO A 507 -6.47 29.93 15.91
N VAL A 508 -6.73 30.48 17.10
CA VAL A 508 -8.04 30.38 17.76
C VAL A 508 -9.07 31.20 17.01
N ALA A 509 -8.71 32.42 16.58
CA ALA A 509 -9.57 33.28 15.78
C ALA A 509 -9.84 32.70 14.39
N GLU A 510 -8.84 32.05 13.77
CA GLU A 510 -8.99 31.36 12.48
C GLU A 510 -9.84 30.08 12.58
N ALA A 511 -9.68 29.30 13.65
CA ALA A 511 -10.39 28.03 13.79
C ALA A 511 -11.84 28.18 14.25
N ALA A 512 -12.15 29.21 15.04
CA ALA A 512 -13.49 29.46 15.57
C ALA A 512 -14.61 29.46 14.50
N PRO A 513 -14.52 30.21 13.39
CA PRO A 513 -15.55 30.21 12.36
C PRO A 513 -15.67 28.88 11.59
N LEU A 514 -14.63 28.04 11.61
CA LEU A 514 -14.65 26.75 10.91
C LEU A 514 -15.45 25.67 11.67
N ALA A 515 -15.72 25.87 12.96
CA ALA A 515 -16.50 24.97 13.80
C ALA A 515 -16.10 23.47 13.71
N GLY A 516 -14.80 23.19 13.53
CA GLY A 516 -14.27 21.83 13.39
C GLY A 516 -14.56 21.14 12.05
N THR A 517 -14.97 21.86 11.01
CA THR A 517 -15.16 21.31 9.66
C THR A 517 -13.86 20.71 9.11
N PRO A 518 -13.81 19.43 8.72
CA PRO A 518 -12.62 18.80 8.15
C PRO A 518 -12.07 19.52 6.92
N HIS A 519 -10.83 19.20 6.53
CA HIS A 519 -10.23 19.76 5.32
C HIS A 519 -10.94 19.24 4.05
N PRO A 520 -11.42 20.12 3.14
CA PRO A 520 -12.34 19.74 2.07
C PRO A 520 -11.70 18.87 0.98
N ARG A 521 -10.37 18.83 0.90
CA ARG A 521 -9.64 18.00 -0.08
C ARG A 521 -9.10 16.69 0.50
N ILE A 522 -9.40 16.39 1.76
CA ILE A 522 -9.03 15.13 2.39
C ILE A 522 -10.34 14.37 2.61
N PRO A 523 -10.76 13.49 1.68
CA PRO A 523 -11.99 12.73 1.84
C PRO A 523 -11.89 11.85 3.08
N LEU A 524 -12.98 11.57 3.79
CA LEU A 524 -12.95 10.52 4.82
C LEU A 524 -12.70 9.16 4.17
N PRO A 525 -12.17 8.16 4.91
CA PRO A 525 -11.94 6.83 4.34
C PRO A 525 -13.20 6.20 3.72
N ALA A 526 -14.39 6.44 4.29
CA ALA A 526 -15.68 5.99 3.75
C ALA A 526 -16.05 6.65 2.41
N ASP A 527 -15.55 7.86 2.16
CA ASP A 527 -15.89 8.72 1.01
C ASP A 527 -14.78 8.70 -0.06
N LEU A 528 -13.81 7.79 0.03
CA LEU A 528 -12.61 7.77 -0.81
C LEU A 528 -12.92 7.70 -2.32
N TYR A 529 -14.06 7.13 -2.70
CA TYR A 529 -14.50 6.97 -4.10
C TYR A 529 -15.61 7.95 -4.50
N GLY A 530 -15.84 8.99 -3.68
CA GLY A 530 -16.81 10.05 -3.91
C GLY A 530 -18.24 9.52 -4.08
N ALA A 531 -19.00 10.13 -4.98
CA ALA A 531 -20.39 9.76 -5.25
C ALA A 531 -20.57 8.42 -5.98
N THR A 532 -19.48 7.78 -6.45
CA THR A 532 -19.56 6.54 -7.23
C THR A 532 -19.98 5.36 -6.35
N ARG A 533 -19.37 5.23 -5.17
CA ARG A 533 -19.67 4.20 -4.17
C ARG A 533 -19.08 4.57 -2.82
N SER A 534 -19.66 4.03 -1.74
CA SER A 534 -19.00 4.04 -0.44
C SER A 534 -17.86 3.00 -0.38
N ASN A 535 -16.82 3.29 0.39
CA ASN A 535 -15.74 2.35 0.69
C ASN A 535 -16.19 1.31 1.73
N SER A 536 -15.56 0.15 1.76
CA SER A 536 -15.73 -0.83 2.85
C SER A 536 -15.15 -0.32 4.18
N ALA A 537 -15.81 -0.64 5.29
CA ALA A 537 -15.36 -0.24 6.61
C ALA A 537 -14.25 -1.16 7.16
N GLY A 538 -13.19 -0.54 7.67
CA GLY A 538 -12.12 -1.16 8.44
C GLY A 538 -12.51 -1.50 9.87
N ILE A 539 -11.69 -2.33 10.49
CA ILE A 539 -11.82 -2.69 11.91
C ILE A 539 -10.47 -2.49 12.59
N ASP A 540 -10.47 -1.69 13.66
CA ASP A 540 -9.28 -1.44 14.45
C ASP A 540 -9.03 -2.56 15.46
N LEU A 541 -8.17 -3.50 15.08
CA LEU A 541 -7.80 -4.65 15.92
C LEU A 541 -7.08 -4.24 17.21
N ALA A 542 -6.50 -3.04 17.26
CA ALA A 542 -5.86 -2.51 18.46
C ALA A 542 -6.87 -1.99 19.50
N ALA A 543 -8.14 -1.81 19.15
CA ALA A 543 -9.19 -1.41 20.10
C ALA A 543 -9.65 -2.61 20.97
N GLU A 544 -9.76 -2.39 22.27
CA GLU A 544 -10.12 -3.44 23.24
C GLU A 544 -11.58 -3.89 23.06
N ALA A 545 -12.48 -2.95 22.76
CA ALA A 545 -13.88 -3.25 22.46
C ALA A 545 -14.04 -4.17 21.24
N VAL A 546 -13.18 -4.01 20.23
CA VAL A 546 -13.15 -4.88 19.04
C VAL A 546 -12.68 -6.27 19.41
N ARG A 547 -11.56 -6.40 20.12
CA ARG A 547 -11.05 -7.71 20.57
C ARG A 547 -12.03 -8.45 21.46
N THR A 548 -12.79 -7.72 22.29
CA THR A 548 -13.87 -8.29 23.12
C THR A 548 -15.00 -8.87 22.27
N ARG A 549 -15.46 -8.12 21.26
CA ARG A 549 -16.45 -8.62 20.29
C ARG A 549 -15.97 -9.85 19.54
N PHE A 550 -14.69 -9.87 19.13
CA PHE A 550 -14.10 -10.99 18.40
C PHE A 550 -13.95 -12.24 19.26
N ALA A 551 -13.57 -12.09 20.53
CA ALA A 551 -13.57 -13.19 21.49
C ALA A 551 -14.98 -13.80 21.61
N ALA A 552 -16.00 -12.96 21.75
CA ALA A 552 -17.39 -13.41 21.81
C ALA A 552 -17.85 -14.11 20.52
N ALA A 553 -17.45 -13.60 19.35
CA ALA A 553 -17.76 -14.21 18.05
C ALA A 553 -17.09 -15.59 17.89
N LEU A 554 -15.85 -15.76 18.37
CA LEU A 554 -15.17 -17.05 18.38
C LEU A 554 -15.89 -18.07 19.25
N GLU A 555 -16.25 -17.68 20.47
CA GLU A 555 -16.99 -18.55 21.39
C GLU A 555 -18.36 -18.93 20.83
N ALA A 556 -19.10 -17.96 20.28
CA ALA A 556 -20.38 -18.22 19.61
C ALA A 556 -20.22 -19.20 18.44
N SER A 557 -19.19 -19.04 17.60
CA SER A 557 -18.94 -19.92 16.47
C SER A 557 -18.65 -21.38 16.87
N ARG A 558 -18.17 -21.61 18.10
CA ARG A 558 -17.85 -22.93 18.64
C ARG A 558 -19.04 -23.58 19.34
N ALA A 559 -19.88 -22.77 20.00
CA ALA A 559 -21.11 -23.21 20.63
C ALA A 559 -22.11 -23.72 19.60
N GLU A 560 -22.15 -23.11 18.41
CA GLU A 560 -23.06 -23.46 17.32
C GLU A 560 -22.29 -23.85 16.05
N PRO A 561 -21.95 -25.15 15.87
CA PRO A 561 -21.26 -25.61 14.68
C PRO A 561 -22.01 -25.24 13.40
N ALA A 562 -21.32 -24.60 12.45
CA ALA A 562 -21.94 -24.18 11.21
C ALA A 562 -22.32 -25.38 10.32
N VAL A 563 -23.35 -25.21 9.49
CA VAL A 563 -23.77 -26.23 8.53
C VAL A 563 -23.84 -25.63 7.13
N ALA A 564 -23.17 -26.29 6.19
CA ALA A 564 -23.28 -26.05 4.76
C ALA A 564 -23.92 -27.25 4.06
N GLY A 565 -24.96 -27.00 3.29
CA GLY A 565 -25.56 -27.99 2.41
C GLY A 565 -26.10 -27.30 1.16
N PRO A 566 -26.72 -28.04 0.24
CA PRO A 566 -27.37 -27.47 -0.92
C PRO A 566 -28.40 -26.40 -0.50
N LEU A 567 -28.27 -25.18 -1.03
CA LEU A 567 -29.27 -24.12 -0.89
C LEU A 567 -29.86 -23.89 -2.28
N ILE A 568 -30.89 -24.66 -2.61
CA ILE A 568 -31.52 -24.69 -3.93
C ILE A 568 -32.97 -24.23 -3.85
N ALA A 569 -33.53 -23.73 -4.95
CA ALA A 569 -34.85 -23.09 -4.99
C ALA A 569 -36.00 -24.02 -4.54
N GLU A 570 -35.89 -25.32 -4.83
CA GLU A 570 -36.89 -26.34 -4.47
C GLU A 570 -36.70 -26.89 -3.04
N GLY A 571 -35.65 -26.45 -2.33
CA GLY A 571 -35.25 -27.00 -1.04
C GLY A 571 -34.37 -28.26 -1.15
N ALA A 572 -33.50 -28.49 -0.16
CA ALA A 572 -32.66 -29.68 -0.14
C ALA A 572 -33.48 -30.96 0.16
N THR A 573 -33.10 -32.08 -0.46
CA THR A 573 -33.81 -33.36 -0.32
C THR A 573 -33.44 -34.12 0.97
N GLY A 574 -32.42 -33.65 1.70
CA GLY A 574 -32.00 -34.22 2.99
C GLY A 574 -31.29 -35.58 2.90
N GLY A 575 -30.96 -36.06 1.69
CA GLY A 575 -30.42 -37.41 1.47
C GLY A 575 -28.90 -37.57 1.61
N GLY A 576 -28.13 -36.48 1.76
CA GLY A 576 -26.66 -36.54 1.82
C GLY A 576 -26.11 -36.76 3.23
N SER A 577 -25.03 -37.54 3.35
CA SER A 577 -24.31 -37.73 4.62
C SER A 577 -23.52 -36.48 5.00
N GLN A 578 -23.74 -35.96 6.21
CA GLN A 578 -22.92 -34.88 6.76
C GLN A 578 -21.49 -35.34 7.01
N ARG A 579 -20.51 -34.51 6.66
CA ARG A 579 -19.09 -34.73 6.95
C ARG A 579 -18.56 -33.58 7.81
N PRO A 580 -17.73 -33.86 8.84
CA PRO A 580 -17.12 -32.82 9.65
C PRO A 580 -16.06 -32.05 8.85
N LEU A 581 -15.93 -30.75 9.12
CA LEU A 581 -14.88 -29.88 8.62
C LEU A 581 -13.94 -29.49 9.77
N PRO A 582 -12.73 -30.05 9.83
CA PRO A 582 -11.76 -29.70 10.86
C PRO A 582 -11.13 -28.33 10.58
N ASN A 583 -10.76 -27.63 11.64
CA ASN A 583 -9.98 -26.40 11.57
C ASN A 583 -8.53 -26.72 11.17
N PRO A 584 -7.96 -26.12 10.10
CA PRO A 584 -6.59 -26.42 9.67
C PRO A 584 -5.51 -26.08 10.71
N ALA A 585 -5.81 -25.18 11.65
CA ALA A 585 -4.89 -24.79 12.72
C ALA A 585 -4.84 -25.81 13.86
N ASP A 586 -5.94 -26.56 14.06
CA ASP A 586 -6.05 -27.61 15.08
C ASP A 586 -7.17 -28.56 14.68
N HIS A 587 -6.82 -29.73 14.13
CA HIS A 587 -7.80 -30.69 13.62
C HIS A 587 -8.73 -31.29 14.69
N ARG A 588 -8.47 -31.02 15.98
CA ARG A 588 -9.37 -31.40 17.08
C ARG A 588 -10.58 -30.47 17.19
N ASP A 589 -10.48 -29.24 16.65
CA ASP A 589 -11.57 -28.29 16.52
C ASP A 589 -12.38 -28.58 15.24
N VAL A 590 -13.63 -29.01 15.39
CA VAL A 590 -14.57 -29.20 14.28
C VAL A 590 -15.35 -27.90 14.11
N VAL A 591 -15.13 -27.22 12.98
CA VAL A 591 -15.75 -25.92 12.68
C VAL A 591 -17.25 -26.06 12.41
N GLY A 592 -17.60 -27.14 11.72
CA GLY A 592 -18.97 -27.38 11.26
C GLY A 592 -19.07 -28.66 10.44
N HIS A 593 -20.20 -28.79 9.73
CA HIS A 593 -20.48 -29.95 8.89
C HIS A 593 -20.90 -29.52 7.49
N THR A 594 -20.50 -30.30 6.48
CA THR A 594 -20.91 -30.09 5.10
C THR A 594 -21.64 -31.30 4.52
N THR A 595 -22.64 -31.05 3.68
CA THR A 595 -23.35 -32.04 2.87
C THR A 595 -23.12 -31.73 1.39
N GLU A 596 -22.63 -32.70 0.63
CA GLU A 596 -22.47 -32.56 -0.83
C GLU A 596 -23.84 -32.59 -1.52
N SER A 597 -24.00 -31.83 -2.60
CA SER A 597 -25.15 -31.91 -3.49
C SER A 597 -25.22 -33.26 -4.18
N THR A 598 -26.39 -33.89 -4.13
CA THR A 598 -26.68 -35.10 -4.89
C THR A 598 -26.92 -34.78 -6.38
N PRO A 599 -26.81 -35.76 -7.30
CA PRO A 599 -27.14 -35.54 -8.71
C PRO A 599 -28.56 -35.01 -8.95
N ALA A 600 -29.54 -35.45 -8.15
CA ALA A 600 -30.92 -34.97 -8.25
C ALA A 600 -31.05 -33.49 -7.85
N GLU A 601 -30.32 -33.05 -6.81
CA GLU A 601 -30.29 -31.64 -6.39
C GLU A 601 -29.54 -30.75 -7.40
N VAL A 602 -28.49 -31.28 -8.04
CA VAL A 602 -27.80 -30.59 -9.15
C VAL A 602 -28.77 -30.38 -10.32
N GLU A 603 -29.53 -31.41 -10.69
CA GLU A 603 -30.54 -31.31 -11.75
C GLU A 603 -31.65 -30.30 -11.40
N ALA A 604 -32.18 -30.35 -10.18
CA ALA A 604 -33.19 -29.41 -9.70
C ALA A 604 -32.66 -27.96 -9.72
N ALA A 605 -31.41 -27.75 -9.28
CA ALA A 605 -30.79 -26.42 -9.32
C ALA A 605 -30.64 -25.89 -10.76
N LEU A 606 -30.20 -26.73 -11.70
CA LEU A 606 -30.10 -26.38 -13.11
C LEU A 606 -31.46 -26.04 -13.72
N GLY A 607 -32.48 -26.85 -13.42
CA GLY A 607 -33.86 -26.61 -13.84
C GLY A 607 -34.40 -25.26 -13.35
N ALA A 608 -34.27 -25.00 -12.04
CA ALA A 608 -34.73 -23.76 -11.43
C ALA A 608 -34.00 -22.52 -11.96
N ALA A 609 -32.67 -22.57 -12.10
CA ALA A 609 -31.88 -21.46 -12.64
C ALA A 609 -32.27 -21.16 -14.09
N THR A 610 -32.49 -22.19 -14.90
CA THR A 610 -32.90 -22.04 -16.31
C THR A 610 -34.29 -21.42 -16.42
N ALA A 611 -35.25 -21.91 -15.62
CA ALA A 611 -36.61 -21.38 -15.61
C ALA A 611 -36.68 -19.93 -15.13
N HIS A 612 -35.80 -19.54 -14.19
CA HIS A 612 -35.79 -18.20 -13.61
C HIS A 612 -34.93 -17.18 -14.38
N ALA A 613 -34.04 -17.63 -15.27
CA ALA A 613 -33.18 -16.75 -16.06
C ALA A 613 -33.90 -15.58 -16.75
N PRO A 614 -35.02 -15.76 -17.47
CA PRO A 614 -35.72 -14.62 -18.08
C PRO A 614 -36.33 -13.65 -17.06
N ILE A 615 -36.70 -14.12 -15.87
CA ILE A 615 -37.27 -13.29 -14.81
C ILE A 615 -36.19 -12.39 -14.23
N TRP A 616 -35.03 -12.97 -13.87
CA TRP A 616 -33.90 -12.19 -13.34
C TRP A 616 -33.30 -11.23 -14.37
N ALA A 617 -33.27 -11.63 -15.64
CA ALA A 617 -32.83 -10.77 -16.74
C ALA A 617 -33.75 -9.55 -16.95
N ALA A 618 -35.06 -9.70 -16.70
CA ALA A 618 -36.04 -8.63 -16.84
C ALA A 618 -35.98 -7.61 -15.68
N GLU A 619 -35.47 -8.01 -14.51
CA GLU A 619 -35.30 -7.14 -13.36
C GLU A 619 -34.44 -5.92 -13.74
N ALA A 620 -34.81 -4.72 -13.29
CA ALA A 620 -34.09 -3.51 -13.69
C ALA A 620 -32.65 -3.52 -13.14
N PRO A 621 -31.64 -3.05 -13.91
CA PRO A 621 -30.25 -2.98 -13.43
C PRO A 621 -30.10 -2.26 -12.08
N ALA A 622 -30.86 -1.19 -11.85
CA ALA A 622 -30.89 -0.47 -10.57
C ALA A 622 -31.42 -1.31 -9.39
N ALA A 623 -32.37 -2.21 -9.62
CA ALA A 623 -32.90 -3.10 -8.58
C ALA A 623 -31.90 -4.21 -8.25
N ARG A 624 -31.20 -4.75 -9.27
CA ARG A 624 -30.09 -5.68 -9.07
C ARG A 624 -28.94 -5.02 -8.30
N ALA A 625 -28.58 -3.79 -8.64
CA ALA A 625 -27.59 -2.99 -7.89
C ALA A 625 -27.99 -2.82 -6.42
N ALA A 626 -29.26 -2.48 -6.15
CA ALA A 626 -29.75 -2.31 -4.79
C ALA A 626 -29.70 -3.62 -3.97
N CYS A 627 -29.87 -4.79 -4.59
CA CYS A 627 -29.68 -6.08 -3.92
C CYS A 627 -28.21 -6.27 -3.50
N LEU A 628 -27.27 -5.93 -4.37
CA LEU A 628 -25.84 -6.02 -4.07
C LEU A 628 -25.41 -5.05 -2.97
N GLU A 629 -25.91 -3.82 -2.97
CA GLU A 629 -25.64 -2.84 -1.92
C GLU A 629 -26.18 -3.30 -0.57
N ARG A 630 -27.41 -3.85 -0.53
CA ARG A 630 -27.93 -4.47 0.69
C ARG A 630 -27.10 -5.68 1.13
N ALA A 631 -26.63 -6.51 0.19
CA ALA A 631 -25.76 -7.62 0.53
C ALA A 631 -24.43 -7.13 1.14
N ALA A 632 -23.85 -6.05 0.61
CA ALA A 632 -22.69 -5.39 1.22
C ALA A 632 -22.95 -4.93 2.65
N ASP A 633 -24.08 -4.27 2.91
CA ASP A 633 -24.42 -3.79 4.26
C ASP A 633 -24.66 -4.96 5.23
N LEU A 634 -25.26 -6.06 4.76
CA LEU A 634 -25.45 -7.29 5.54
C LEU A 634 -24.14 -8.01 5.83
N LEU A 635 -23.19 -8.02 4.89
CA LEU A 635 -21.84 -8.53 5.11
C LEU A 635 -21.13 -7.74 6.21
N GLU A 636 -21.19 -6.41 6.19
CA GLU A 636 -20.61 -5.58 7.26
C GLU A 636 -21.32 -5.79 8.61
N ARG A 637 -22.66 -5.89 8.62
CA ARG A 637 -23.47 -6.17 9.82
C ARG A 637 -23.05 -7.48 10.49
N ASP A 638 -22.89 -8.55 9.71
CA ASP A 638 -22.59 -9.90 10.20
C ASP A 638 -21.07 -10.21 10.19
N GLY A 639 -20.24 -9.18 10.01
CA GLY A 639 -18.79 -9.29 9.83
C GLY A 639 -18.09 -10.08 10.92
N ASP A 640 -18.43 -9.85 12.20
CA ASP A 640 -17.81 -10.55 13.35
C ASP A 640 -17.94 -12.07 13.23
N ARG A 641 -19.13 -12.55 12.84
CA ARG A 641 -19.42 -13.98 12.64
C ARG A 641 -18.70 -14.53 11.40
N LEU A 642 -18.69 -13.78 10.30
CA LEU A 642 -18.03 -14.19 9.06
C LEU A 642 -16.51 -14.30 9.25
N MET A 643 -15.89 -13.34 9.95
CA MET A 643 -14.47 -13.37 10.25
C MET A 643 -14.10 -14.50 11.20
N ALA A 644 -14.88 -14.75 12.25
CA ALA A 644 -14.67 -15.90 13.13
C ALA A 644 -14.69 -17.23 12.34
N LEU A 645 -15.58 -17.34 11.36
CA LEU A 645 -15.64 -18.49 10.46
C LEU A 645 -14.43 -18.54 9.52
N ALA A 646 -13.99 -17.42 8.93
CA ALA A 646 -12.80 -17.36 8.09
C ALA A 646 -11.52 -17.77 8.85
N VAL A 647 -11.40 -17.35 10.12
CA VAL A 647 -10.27 -17.71 11.00
C VAL A 647 -10.25 -19.21 11.28
N ARG A 648 -11.41 -19.81 11.59
CA ARG A 648 -11.51 -21.23 11.96
C ARG A 648 -11.58 -22.19 10.77
N GLU A 649 -12.31 -21.85 9.72
CA GLU A 649 -12.51 -22.69 8.54
C GLU A 649 -11.31 -22.63 7.59
N ALA A 650 -10.78 -21.43 7.34
CA ALA A 650 -9.72 -21.21 6.34
C ALA A 650 -8.35 -20.92 6.97
N GLY A 651 -8.23 -20.88 8.29
CA GLY A 651 -6.96 -20.64 8.98
C GLY A 651 -6.40 -19.22 8.79
N LYS A 652 -7.25 -18.23 8.56
CA LYS A 652 -6.83 -16.84 8.34
C LYS A 652 -6.52 -16.11 9.65
N THR A 653 -5.52 -15.23 9.64
CA THR A 653 -5.35 -14.25 10.70
C THR A 653 -6.53 -13.27 10.71
N TRP A 654 -6.77 -12.63 11.85
CA TRP A 654 -7.82 -11.61 11.97
C TRP A 654 -7.64 -10.43 11.01
N ALA A 655 -6.41 -9.97 10.80
CA ALA A 655 -6.12 -8.92 9.82
C ALA A 655 -6.49 -9.36 8.40
N ASN A 656 -6.21 -10.62 8.04
CA ASN A 656 -6.59 -11.16 6.74
C ASN A 656 -8.11 -11.38 6.61
N ALA A 657 -8.80 -11.75 7.70
CA ALA A 657 -10.25 -11.87 7.73
C ALA A 657 -10.95 -10.50 7.55
N VAL A 658 -10.44 -9.44 8.19
CA VAL A 658 -10.92 -8.05 7.98
C VAL A 658 -10.72 -7.63 6.53
N ALA A 659 -9.52 -7.84 5.97
CA ALA A 659 -9.22 -7.49 4.59
C ALA A 659 -10.14 -8.22 3.60
N GLU A 660 -10.41 -9.50 3.84
CA GLU A 660 -11.29 -10.29 2.98
C GLU A 660 -12.77 -9.88 3.08
N LEU A 661 -13.26 -9.58 4.30
CA LEU A 661 -14.60 -9.04 4.47
C LEU A 661 -14.77 -7.74 3.68
N ARG A 662 -13.80 -6.84 3.80
CA ARG A 662 -13.76 -5.58 3.05
C ARG A 662 -13.77 -5.78 1.55
N GLU A 663 -12.95 -6.69 1.04
CA GLU A 663 -12.89 -7.02 -0.38
C GLU A 663 -14.24 -7.56 -0.91
N ALA A 664 -14.93 -8.41 -0.13
CA ALA A 664 -16.26 -8.91 -0.47
C ALA A 664 -17.31 -7.78 -0.57
N VAL A 665 -17.29 -6.86 0.40
CA VAL A 665 -18.15 -5.66 0.43
C VAL A 665 -17.85 -4.75 -0.75
N ASP A 666 -16.57 -4.52 -1.03
CA ASP A 666 -16.14 -3.67 -2.14
C ASP A 666 -16.54 -4.25 -3.49
N PHE A 667 -16.49 -5.58 -3.70
CA PHE A 667 -17.01 -6.20 -4.92
C PHE A 667 -18.50 -5.94 -5.12
N CYS A 668 -19.32 -6.12 -4.07
CA CYS A 668 -20.74 -5.83 -4.11
C CYS A 668 -21.01 -4.37 -4.48
N ARG A 669 -20.39 -3.42 -3.77
CA ARG A 669 -20.57 -1.97 -4.00
C ARG A 669 -20.03 -1.54 -5.37
N TYR A 670 -18.90 -2.08 -5.82
CA TYR A 670 -18.30 -1.77 -7.11
C TYR A 670 -19.17 -2.26 -8.28
N TYR A 671 -19.62 -3.52 -8.27
CA TYR A 671 -20.45 -4.04 -9.34
C TYR A 671 -21.86 -3.45 -9.34
N ALA A 672 -22.39 -3.07 -8.16
CA ALA A 672 -23.60 -2.25 -8.08
C ALA A 672 -23.43 -0.89 -8.77
N ALA A 673 -22.31 -0.20 -8.53
CA ALA A 673 -22.02 1.07 -9.20
C ALA A 673 -21.89 0.90 -10.73
N GLN A 674 -21.20 -0.14 -11.19
CA GLN A 674 -21.03 -0.42 -12.63
C GLN A 674 -22.35 -0.73 -13.34
N VAL A 675 -23.18 -1.60 -12.76
CA VAL A 675 -24.42 -2.06 -13.41
C VAL A 675 -25.48 -0.96 -13.51
N ARG A 676 -25.39 0.11 -12.70
CA ARG A 676 -26.31 1.26 -12.80
C ARG A 676 -26.29 1.95 -14.16
N ALA A 677 -25.19 1.81 -14.92
CA ALA A 677 -25.07 2.33 -16.28
C ALA A 677 -25.65 1.40 -17.36
N PHE A 678 -26.10 0.19 -17.00
CA PHE A 678 -26.62 -0.79 -17.96
C PHE A 678 -28.09 -0.54 -18.30
N ASP A 679 -28.49 -1.05 -19.46
CA ASP A 679 -29.87 -1.09 -19.94
C ASP A 679 -30.17 -2.50 -20.47
N ASN A 680 -31.27 -3.11 -20.02
CA ASN A 680 -31.61 -4.51 -20.35
C ASN A 680 -31.84 -4.74 -21.86
N GLY A 681 -32.18 -3.69 -22.63
CA GLY A 681 -32.31 -3.77 -24.08
C GLY A 681 -30.96 -3.88 -24.81
N THR A 682 -29.89 -3.33 -24.23
CA THR A 682 -28.55 -3.31 -24.85
C THR A 682 -27.55 -4.25 -24.17
N HIS A 683 -27.77 -4.61 -22.91
CA HIS A 683 -26.94 -5.47 -22.08
C HIS A 683 -27.68 -6.77 -21.78
N THR A 684 -27.63 -7.72 -22.72
CA THR A 684 -28.38 -8.97 -22.62
C THR A 684 -27.56 -10.02 -21.87
N PRO A 685 -28.05 -10.62 -20.77
CA PRO A 685 -27.34 -11.65 -20.01
C PRO A 685 -27.12 -12.93 -20.84
N LEU A 686 -26.17 -13.76 -20.39
CA LEU A 686 -25.88 -15.07 -20.98
C LEU A 686 -26.94 -16.12 -20.62
N GLY A 687 -27.45 -16.10 -19.39
CA GLY A 687 -28.25 -17.17 -18.78
C GLY A 687 -27.56 -17.73 -17.53
N PRO A 688 -27.87 -18.96 -17.08
CA PRO A 688 -27.25 -19.53 -15.89
C PRO A 688 -25.72 -19.56 -15.95
N ILE A 689 -25.06 -18.97 -14.94
CA ILE A 689 -23.59 -18.95 -14.79
C ILE A 689 -23.18 -19.84 -13.64
N LEU A 690 -22.14 -20.65 -13.87
CA LEU A 690 -21.49 -21.46 -12.86
C LEU A 690 -20.31 -20.68 -12.26
N CYS A 691 -20.36 -20.39 -10.96
CA CYS A 691 -19.26 -19.76 -10.22
C CYS A 691 -18.53 -20.81 -9.38
N ILE A 692 -17.27 -21.08 -9.70
CA ILE A 692 -16.38 -22.00 -8.97
C ILE A 692 -15.28 -21.18 -8.32
N SER A 693 -15.26 -21.18 -6.99
CA SER A 693 -14.38 -20.34 -6.17
C SER A 693 -13.39 -21.15 -5.33
N PRO A 694 -12.22 -20.56 -4.99
CA PRO A 694 -11.15 -21.24 -4.29
C PRO A 694 -11.34 -21.16 -2.77
N TRP A 695 -10.53 -21.93 -2.04
CA TRP A 695 -10.54 -21.97 -0.57
C TRP A 695 -9.75 -20.84 0.10
N ASN A 696 -8.86 -20.17 -0.62
CA ASN A 696 -7.92 -19.21 -0.04
C ASN A 696 -8.49 -17.79 0.10
N PHE A 697 -9.54 -17.46 -0.65
CA PHE A 697 -10.41 -16.30 -0.45
C PHE A 697 -11.87 -16.78 -0.49
N PRO A 698 -12.28 -17.56 0.52
CA PRO A 698 -13.54 -18.29 0.49
C PRO A 698 -14.78 -17.38 0.63
N LEU A 699 -14.59 -16.12 1.06
CA LEU A 699 -15.63 -15.10 1.11
C LEU A 699 -15.48 -14.10 -0.05
N ALA A 700 -14.30 -13.49 -0.24
CA ALA A 700 -14.16 -12.37 -1.18
C ALA A 700 -14.31 -12.78 -2.64
N ILE A 701 -13.53 -13.76 -3.10
CA ILE A 701 -13.59 -14.21 -4.51
C ILE A 701 -14.93 -14.91 -4.79
N PHE A 702 -15.44 -15.68 -3.82
CA PHE A 702 -16.80 -16.25 -3.89
C PHE A 702 -17.83 -15.15 -4.14
N THR A 703 -17.83 -14.12 -3.30
CA THR A 703 -18.76 -12.99 -3.36
C THR A 703 -18.58 -12.20 -4.66
N GLY A 704 -17.34 -11.93 -5.08
CA GLY A 704 -17.05 -11.18 -6.31
C GLY A 704 -17.57 -11.86 -7.57
N GLN A 705 -17.36 -13.18 -7.71
CA GLN A 705 -17.90 -13.95 -8.83
C GLN A 705 -19.44 -13.94 -8.82
N VAL A 706 -20.05 -14.23 -7.67
CA VAL A 706 -21.51 -14.26 -7.50
C VAL A 706 -22.14 -12.89 -7.78
N ALA A 707 -21.62 -11.83 -7.17
CA ALA A 707 -22.12 -10.47 -7.33
C ALA A 707 -22.03 -10.01 -8.79
N ALA A 708 -20.92 -10.27 -9.47
CA ALA A 708 -20.76 -9.88 -10.87
C ALA A 708 -21.78 -10.57 -11.80
N ALA A 709 -21.97 -11.88 -11.66
CA ALA A 709 -22.92 -12.63 -12.47
C ALA A 709 -24.36 -12.17 -12.21
N LEU A 710 -24.73 -11.98 -10.94
CA LEU A 710 -26.05 -11.46 -10.55
C LEU A 710 -26.28 -10.04 -11.09
N ALA A 711 -25.29 -9.14 -10.96
CA ALA A 711 -25.35 -7.78 -11.48
C ALA A 711 -25.61 -7.77 -13.00
N ALA A 712 -24.89 -8.61 -13.75
CA ALA A 712 -25.07 -8.76 -15.19
C ALA A 712 -26.42 -9.39 -15.60
N GLY A 713 -27.28 -9.80 -14.65
CA GLY A 713 -28.61 -10.34 -14.91
C GLY A 713 -28.64 -11.86 -15.10
N ASN A 714 -27.60 -12.57 -14.66
CA ASN A 714 -27.50 -14.02 -14.79
C ASN A 714 -27.86 -14.72 -13.47
N PRO A 715 -28.70 -15.78 -13.48
CA PRO A 715 -28.82 -16.64 -12.31
C PRO A 715 -27.52 -17.44 -12.10
N VAL A 716 -27.21 -17.75 -10.85
CA VAL A 716 -25.91 -18.29 -10.42
C VAL A 716 -26.05 -19.66 -9.77
N LEU A 717 -25.22 -20.60 -10.22
CA LEU A 717 -24.94 -21.86 -9.54
C LEU A 717 -23.57 -21.71 -8.87
N ALA A 718 -23.57 -21.54 -7.55
CA ALA A 718 -22.36 -21.27 -6.77
C ALA A 718 -21.79 -22.57 -6.19
N LYS A 719 -20.62 -22.99 -6.69
CA LYS A 719 -19.85 -24.14 -6.21
C LYS A 719 -18.62 -23.64 -5.44
N PRO A 720 -18.63 -23.63 -4.09
CA PRO A 720 -17.44 -23.29 -3.32
C PRO A 720 -16.41 -24.41 -3.32
N ALA A 721 -15.17 -24.12 -2.93
CA ALA A 721 -14.18 -25.15 -2.61
C ALA A 721 -14.70 -26.08 -1.49
N GLU A 722 -14.43 -27.38 -1.59
CA GLU A 722 -14.85 -28.36 -0.59
C GLU A 722 -14.23 -28.17 0.80
N LEU A 723 -13.14 -27.39 0.89
CA LEU A 723 -12.45 -27.06 2.14
C LEU A 723 -13.11 -25.89 2.90
N THR A 724 -13.88 -25.05 2.22
CA THR A 724 -14.46 -23.83 2.81
C THR A 724 -15.95 -23.58 2.45
N PRO A 725 -16.85 -24.57 2.57
CA PRO A 725 -18.25 -24.40 2.18
C PRO A 725 -19.11 -23.67 3.23
N LEU A 726 -18.70 -23.57 4.49
CA LEU A 726 -19.49 -22.98 5.59
C LEU A 726 -19.63 -21.48 5.39
N ILE A 727 -18.52 -20.77 5.11
CA ILE A 727 -18.56 -19.32 4.88
C ILE A 727 -19.28 -18.96 3.58
N ALA A 728 -19.16 -19.78 2.54
CA ALA A 728 -19.93 -19.64 1.31
C ALA A 728 -21.44 -19.78 1.57
N ALA A 729 -21.85 -20.76 2.39
CA ALA A 729 -23.25 -20.91 2.78
C ALA A 729 -23.76 -19.74 3.63
N ALA A 730 -22.93 -19.16 4.49
CA ALA A 730 -23.27 -17.95 5.22
C ALA A 730 -23.48 -16.76 4.27
N ALA A 731 -22.57 -16.55 3.31
CA ALA A 731 -22.70 -15.48 2.32
C ALA A 731 -23.98 -15.62 1.48
N VAL A 732 -24.30 -16.82 0.96
CA VAL A 732 -25.52 -17.04 0.18
C VAL A 732 -26.79 -16.71 0.97
N ARG A 733 -26.85 -17.06 2.26
CA ARG A 733 -27.98 -16.67 3.12
C ARG A 733 -28.14 -15.15 3.22
N LEU A 734 -27.03 -14.40 3.29
CA LEU A 734 -27.06 -12.94 3.32
C LEU A 734 -27.49 -12.35 1.96
N PHE A 735 -27.09 -12.94 0.84
CA PHE A 735 -27.61 -12.54 -0.47
C PHE A 735 -29.13 -12.77 -0.59
N HIS A 736 -29.65 -13.87 -0.05
CA HIS A 736 -31.09 -14.11 0.01
C HIS A 736 -31.80 -13.09 0.90
N GLU A 737 -31.26 -12.79 2.07
CA GLU A 737 -31.78 -11.74 2.95
C GLU A 737 -31.73 -10.36 2.27
N ALA A 738 -30.73 -10.10 1.43
CA ALA A 738 -30.62 -8.89 0.62
C ALA A 738 -31.69 -8.78 -0.49
N GLY A 739 -32.46 -9.84 -0.73
CA GLY A 739 -33.53 -9.89 -1.73
C GLY A 739 -33.15 -10.58 -3.03
N VAL A 740 -32.01 -11.29 -3.11
CA VAL A 740 -31.70 -12.13 -4.27
C VAL A 740 -32.58 -13.39 -4.22
N PRO A 741 -33.42 -13.64 -5.24
CA PRO A 741 -34.30 -14.81 -5.27
C PRO A 741 -33.53 -16.13 -5.15
N ALA A 742 -34.11 -17.13 -4.48
CA ALA A 742 -33.49 -18.45 -4.33
C ALA A 742 -33.16 -19.12 -5.67
N ALA A 743 -33.98 -18.91 -6.71
CA ALA A 743 -33.70 -19.43 -8.06
C ALA A 743 -32.64 -18.63 -8.83
N ALA A 744 -32.36 -17.39 -8.42
CA ALA A 744 -31.32 -16.54 -9.00
C ALA A 744 -29.93 -16.82 -8.39
N LEU A 745 -29.84 -17.37 -7.18
CA LEU A 745 -28.58 -17.78 -6.57
C LEU A 745 -28.77 -19.10 -5.83
N GLN A 746 -28.08 -20.16 -6.25
CA GLN A 746 -28.17 -21.47 -5.61
C GLN A 746 -26.79 -21.97 -5.22
N LEU A 747 -26.65 -22.44 -3.98
CA LEU A 747 -25.42 -23.06 -3.48
C LEU A 747 -25.43 -24.56 -3.77
N VAL A 748 -24.40 -25.05 -4.44
CA VAL A 748 -24.23 -26.46 -4.82
C VAL A 748 -22.88 -27.01 -4.31
N PRO A 749 -22.73 -27.27 -2.99
CA PRO A 749 -21.48 -27.76 -2.41
C PRO A 749 -21.11 -29.16 -2.92
N GLY A 750 -19.82 -29.45 -3.03
CA GLY A 750 -19.35 -30.80 -3.34
C GLY A 750 -17.93 -30.83 -3.89
N ARG A 751 -17.40 -32.02 -4.15
CA ARG A 751 -16.09 -32.17 -4.78
C ARG A 751 -16.11 -31.76 -6.25
N GLY A 752 -15.03 -31.14 -6.71
CA GLY A 752 -14.88 -30.72 -8.11
C GLY A 752 -15.01 -31.89 -9.10
N SER A 753 -14.47 -33.06 -8.75
CA SER A 753 -14.51 -34.26 -9.61
C SER A 753 -15.92 -34.82 -9.86
N VAL A 754 -16.91 -34.45 -9.05
CA VAL A 754 -18.29 -34.94 -9.13
C VAL A 754 -19.23 -33.80 -9.50
N VAL A 755 -19.47 -32.87 -8.56
CA VAL A 755 -20.43 -31.77 -8.74
C VAL A 755 -19.92 -30.76 -9.75
N GLY A 756 -18.63 -30.37 -9.66
CA GLY A 756 -18.03 -29.41 -10.58
C GLY A 756 -18.04 -29.90 -12.03
N ASN A 757 -17.58 -31.13 -12.28
CA ASN A 757 -17.59 -31.73 -13.61
C ASN A 757 -18.99 -31.88 -14.20
N ALA A 758 -19.98 -32.28 -13.39
CA ALA A 758 -21.37 -32.39 -13.83
C ALA A 758 -21.92 -31.04 -14.30
N LEU A 759 -21.70 -29.98 -13.50
CA LEU A 759 -22.17 -28.63 -13.82
C LEU A 759 -21.46 -28.04 -15.05
N VAL A 760 -20.15 -28.21 -15.19
CA VAL A 760 -19.40 -27.72 -16.36
C VAL A 760 -19.84 -28.43 -17.64
N GLY A 761 -20.16 -29.72 -17.55
CA GLY A 761 -20.64 -30.51 -18.69
C GLY A 761 -22.06 -30.18 -19.16
N ASP A 762 -22.88 -29.50 -18.35
CA ASP A 762 -24.30 -29.32 -18.64
C ASP A 762 -24.58 -28.15 -19.62
N PRO A 763 -25.36 -28.37 -20.70
CA PRO A 763 -25.61 -27.36 -21.74
C PRO A 763 -26.42 -26.14 -21.26
N ARG A 764 -27.12 -26.23 -20.12
CA ARG A 764 -27.86 -25.09 -19.54
C ARG A 764 -26.95 -24.06 -18.89
N VAL A 765 -25.72 -24.43 -18.53
CA VAL A 765 -24.71 -23.49 -18.04
C VAL A 765 -24.16 -22.68 -19.22
N ARG A 766 -24.45 -21.37 -19.22
CA ARG A 766 -24.15 -20.44 -20.32
C ARG A 766 -22.86 -19.65 -20.12
N GLY A 767 -22.24 -19.75 -18.96
CA GLY A 767 -20.91 -19.20 -18.68
C GLY A 767 -20.29 -19.84 -17.44
N VAL A 768 -18.95 -19.86 -17.36
CA VAL A 768 -18.21 -20.38 -16.21
C VAL A 768 -17.24 -19.31 -15.72
N MET A 769 -17.32 -18.99 -14.44
CA MET A 769 -16.35 -18.18 -13.72
C MET A 769 -15.58 -19.11 -12.78
N PHE A 770 -14.29 -19.26 -13.01
CA PHE A 770 -13.42 -20.17 -12.26
C PHE A 770 -12.25 -19.39 -11.67
N THR A 771 -11.97 -19.65 -10.40
CA THR A 771 -10.71 -19.23 -9.80
C THR A 771 -10.08 -20.41 -9.05
N GLY A 772 -8.83 -20.75 -9.39
CA GLY A 772 -8.13 -21.92 -8.85
C GLY A 772 -6.87 -22.28 -9.62
N SER A 773 -6.43 -23.54 -9.57
CA SER A 773 -5.19 -23.97 -10.23
C SER A 773 -5.29 -23.95 -11.77
N THR A 774 -4.16 -23.67 -12.44
CA THR A 774 -4.03 -23.68 -13.91
C THR A 774 -4.43 -25.03 -14.53
N GLU A 775 -4.13 -26.14 -13.87
CA GLU A 775 -4.45 -27.50 -14.35
C GLU A 775 -5.97 -27.75 -14.41
N VAL A 776 -6.70 -27.33 -13.39
CA VAL A 776 -8.16 -27.44 -13.34
C VAL A 776 -8.81 -26.48 -14.34
N ALA A 777 -8.30 -25.26 -14.51
CA ALA A 777 -8.78 -24.34 -15.54
C ALA A 777 -8.65 -24.95 -16.95
N ALA A 778 -7.51 -25.58 -17.25
CA ALA A 778 -7.30 -26.27 -18.52
C ALA A 778 -8.26 -27.46 -18.70
N GLN A 779 -8.58 -28.20 -17.63
CA GLN A 779 -9.58 -29.26 -17.66
C GLN A 779 -10.98 -28.71 -17.95
N ILE A 780 -11.40 -27.63 -17.26
CA ILE A 780 -12.69 -26.96 -17.51
C ILE A 780 -12.77 -26.50 -18.97
N ASN A 781 -11.71 -25.87 -19.48
CA ASN A 781 -11.64 -25.41 -20.87
C ASN A 781 -11.82 -26.55 -21.87
N ARG A 782 -11.14 -27.70 -21.67
CA ARG A 782 -11.32 -28.90 -22.51
C ARG A 782 -12.75 -29.44 -22.47
N THR A 783 -13.35 -29.51 -21.29
CA THR A 783 -14.75 -29.95 -21.14
C THR A 783 -15.70 -29.02 -21.88
N LEU A 784 -15.55 -27.70 -21.73
CA LEU A 784 -16.39 -26.72 -22.43
C LEU A 784 -16.18 -26.75 -23.95
N ALA A 785 -14.94 -26.93 -24.41
CA ALA A 785 -14.63 -27.06 -25.82
C ALA A 785 -15.27 -28.31 -26.45
N ALA A 786 -15.17 -29.47 -25.77
CA ALA A 786 -15.77 -30.72 -26.23
C ALA A 786 -17.32 -30.69 -26.21
N ARG A 787 -17.90 -29.92 -25.28
CA ARG A 787 -19.36 -29.69 -25.20
C ARG A 787 -19.89 -28.89 -26.38
N GLY A 788 -19.07 -27.99 -26.95
CA GLY A 788 -19.49 -27.06 -27.99
C GLY A 788 -20.35 -25.90 -27.47
N GLY A 789 -20.68 -24.99 -28.38
CA GLY A 789 -21.37 -23.76 -28.05
C GLY A 789 -20.43 -22.65 -27.56
N ASN A 790 -20.75 -21.40 -27.89
CA ASN A 790 -19.95 -20.24 -27.52
C ASN A 790 -20.11 -19.88 -26.04
N VAL A 791 -19.42 -20.60 -25.15
CA VAL A 791 -19.58 -20.48 -23.69
C VAL A 791 -18.40 -19.72 -23.10
N PRO A 792 -18.61 -18.52 -22.54
CA PRO A 792 -17.53 -17.77 -21.89
C PRO A 792 -16.96 -18.52 -20.69
N LEU A 793 -15.64 -18.66 -20.67
CA LEU A 793 -14.85 -19.01 -19.49
C LEU A 793 -14.06 -17.78 -19.05
N ILE A 794 -14.25 -17.38 -17.79
CA ILE A 794 -13.33 -16.50 -17.08
C ILE A 794 -12.57 -17.41 -16.12
N ALA A 795 -11.27 -17.61 -16.35
CA ALA A 795 -10.42 -18.43 -15.51
C ALA A 795 -9.27 -17.59 -14.97
N GLU A 796 -9.31 -17.29 -13.67
CA GLU A 796 -8.22 -16.66 -12.93
C GLU A 796 -7.44 -17.73 -12.17
N THR A 797 -6.12 -17.76 -12.31
CA THR A 797 -5.30 -18.87 -11.82
C THR A 797 -4.04 -18.40 -11.09
N GLY A 798 -3.05 -19.28 -10.95
CA GLY A 798 -1.86 -19.07 -10.14
C GLY A 798 -0.84 -18.09 -10.73
N GLY A 799 0.25 -17.88 -10.00
CA GLY A 799 1.34 -17.01 -10.44
C GLY A 799 2.71 -17.47 -9.92
N GLN A 800 3.75 -17.23 -10.72
CA GLN A 800 5.14 -17.32 -10.29
C GLN A 800 5.69 -15.91 -10.04
N ASN A 801 5.09 -15.22 -9.07
CA ASN A 801 5.26 -13.77 -8.89
C ASN A 801 6.67 -13.41 -8.42
N ALA A 802 7.24 -12.37 -9.02
CA ALA A 802 8.60 -11.93 -8.73
C ALA A 802 8.65 -10.47 -8.21
N MET A 803 9.61 -10.18 -7.33
CA MET A 803 9.94 -8.81 -6.91
C MET A 803 11.37 -8.51 -7.30
N ILE A 804 11.59 -7.45 -8.07
CA ILE A 804 12.92 -6.98 -8.46
C ILE A 804 13.33 -5.85 -7.52
N VAL A 805 14.50 -5.97 -6.91
CA VAL A 805 15.05 -4.98 -5.99
C VAL A 805 16.45 -4.58 -6.45
N ASP A 806 16.61 -3.30 -6.76
CA ASP A 806 17.90 -2.72 -7.11
C ASP A 806 18.61 -2.11 -5.90
N SER A 807 19.84 -1.64 -6.09
CA SER A 807 20.68 -1.08 -5.03
C SER A 807 20.22 0.29 -4.50
N THR A 808 19.19 0.91 -5.09
CA THR A 808 18.65 2.21 -4.63
C THR A 808 17.49 2.06 -3.64
N ALA A 809 16.95 0.85 -3.52
CA ALA A 809 15.85 0.55 -2.61
C ALA A 809 16.27 0.71 -1.14
N LEU A 810 15.32 1.10 -0.28
CA LEU A 810 15.52 1.14 1.17
C LEU A 810 15.37 -0.29 1.74
N PRO A 811 16.43 -0.91 2.32
CA PRO A 811 16.39 -2.30 2.78
C PRO A 811 15.25 -2.61 3.75
N GLU A 812 14.96 -1.70 4.69
CA GLU A 812 13.92 -1.88 5.71
C GLU A 812 12.52 -1.97 5.08
N GLN A 813 12.23 -1.11 4.08
CA GLN A 813 10.98 -1.17 3.31
C GLN A 813 10.89 -2.46 2.51
N VAL A 814 11.97 -2.83 1.81
CA VAL A 814 12.04 -4.09 1.04
C VAL A 814 11.74 -5.27 1.93
N VAL A 815 12.39 -5.39 3.09
CA VAL A 815 12.19 -6.50 4.01
C VAL A 815 10.75 -6.55 4.51
N ALA A 816 10.19 -5.42 4.94
CA ALA A 816 8.79 -5.36 5.37
C ALA A 816 7.81 -5.83 4.27
N ASP A 817 8.00 -5.33 3.05
CA ASP A 817 7.14 -5.66 1.91
C ASP A 817 7.33 -7.10 1.42
N VAL A 818 8.54 -7.66 1.51
CA VAL A 818 8.84 -9.06 1.22
C VAL A 818 8.19 -10.00 2.23
N LEU A 819 8.28 -9.69 3.53
CA LEU A 819 7.65 -10.50 4.58
C LEU A 819 6.13 -10.53 4.39
N ALA A 820 5.51 -9.35 4.18
CA ALA A 820 4.09 -9.24 3.89
C ALA A 820 3.73 -10.03 2.62
N SER A 821 4.45 -9.83 1.52
CA SER A 821 4.11 -10.45 0.24
C SER A 821 4.32 -11.96 0.22
N SER A 822 5.27 -12.51 0.98
CA SER A 822 5.64 -13.93 0.90
C SER A 822 4.98 -14.80 1.97
N PHE A 823 4.79 -14.26 3.17
CA PHE A 823 4.42 -15.06 4.35
C PHE A 823 3.04 -14.73 4.93
N ASP A 824 2.44 -13.59 4.60
CA ASP A 824 1.04 -13.31 4.94
C ASP A 824 0.12 -14.42 4.42
N SER A 825 -0.91 -14.79 5.20
CA SER A 825 -1.80 -15.92 4.91
C SER A 825 -1.05 -17.24 4.66
N ALA A 826 0.13 -17.43 5.28
CA ALA A 826 1.04 -18.55 5.00
C ALA A 826 1.41 -18.66 3.51
N GLY A 827 1.55 -17.54 2.80
CA GLY A 827 1.85 -17.51 1.37
C GLY A 827 0.74 -18.07 0.47
N GLN A 828 -0.47 -18.29 0.99
CA GLN A 828 -1.60 -18.87 0.26
C GLN A 828 -2.43 -17.83 -0.50
N ARG A 829 -1.77 -16.78 -1.02
CA ARG A 829 -2.37 -15.82 -1.96
C ARG A 829 -1.86 -16.13 -3.36
N CYS A 830 -2.72 -16.03 -4.36
CA CYS A 830 -2.27 -16.10 -5.76
C CYS A 830 -1.30 -14.96 -6.09
N SER A 831 -1.39 -13.82 -5.40
CA SER A 831 -0.49 -12.67 -5.51
C SER A 831 0.79 -12.75 -4.67
N ALA A 832 0.97 -13.81 -3.87
CA ALA A 832 2.10 -13.91 -2.96
C ALA A 832 3.44 -13.94 -3.73
N LEU A 833 4.45 -13.27 -3.17
CA LEU A 833 5.80 -13.23 -3.72
C LEU A 833 6.42 -14.63 -3.66
N ARG A 834 6.82 -15.14 -4.83
CA ARG A 834 7.46 -16.46 -4.98
C ARG A 834 8.96 -16.35 -5.17
N VAL A 835 9.42 -15.29 -5.84
CA VAL A 835 10.83 -15.06 -6.15
C VAL A 835 11.25 -13.62 -5.87
N LEU A 836 12.13 -13.43 -4.89
CA LEU A 836 12.82 -12.17 -4.66
C LEU A 836 14.10 -12.13 -5.50
N CYS A 837 14.19 -11.17 -6.41
CA CYS A 837 15.34 -10.94 -7.26
C CYS A 837 16.15 -9.75 -6.72
N LEU A 838 17.30 -10.02 -6.10
CA LEU A 838 18.15 -8.99 -5.48
C LEU A 838 19.35 -8.66 -6.37
N GLN A 839 19.63 -7.37 -6.56
CA GLN A 839 20.88 -6.95 -7.18
C GLN A 839 22.07 -7.42 -6.32
N GLU A 840 23.09 -8.00 -6.97
CA GLU A 840 24.24 -8.66 -6.34
C GLU A 840 24.90 -7.79 -5.25
N ASP A 841 25.01 -6.48 -5.48
CA ASP A 841 25.70 -5.52 -4.61
C ASP A 841 25.04 -5.29 -3.23
N VAL A 842 23.73 -5.54 -3.10
CA VAL A 842 22.96 -5.32 -1.86
C VAL A 842 22.35 -6.60 -1.29
N ALA A 843 22.50 -7.72 -1.99
CA ALA A 843 21.80 -8.95 -1.68
C ALA A 843 22.15 -9.52 -0.29
N ASP A 844 23.41 -9.48 0.14
CA ASP A 844 23.81 -10.05 1.44
C ASP A 844 23.19 -9.31 2.63
N GLY A 845 23.27 -7.98 2.64
CA GLY A 845 22.71 -7.16 3.72
C GLY A 845 21.18 -7.27 3.82
N ILE A 846 20.50 -7.26 2.66
CA ILE A 846 19.05 -7.47 2.62
C ILE A 846 18.68 -8.87 3.08
N LEU A 847 19.41 -9.92 2.66
CA LEU A 847 19.14 -11.29 3.09
C LEU A 847 19.36 -11.50 4.59
N GLU A 848 20.40 -10.91 5.16
CA GLU A 848 20.65 -10.96 6.59
C GLU A 848 19.50 -10.33 7.38
N MET A 849 19.09 -9.12 7.00
CA MET A 849 17.96 -8.42 7.61
C MET A 849 16.64 -9.20 7.43
N LEU A 850 16.39 -9.74 6.24
CA LEU A 850 15.20 -10.53 5.93
C LEU A 850 15.11 -11.80 6.78
N VAL A 851 16.22 -12.55 6.90
CA VAL A 851 16.27 -13.75 7.74
C VAL A 851 16.06 -13.39 9.21
N GLY A 852 16.67 -12.30 9.68
CA GLY A 852 16.49 -11.80 11.04
C GLY A 852 15.02 -11.43 11.31
N ALA A 853 14.39 -10.69 10.40
CA ALA A 853 13.01 -10.25 10.55
C ALA A 853 12.00 -11.41 10.40
N ALA A 854 12.27 -12.37 9.51
CA ALA A 854 11.44 -13.58 9.36
C ALA A 854 11.42 -14.45 10.63
N ARG A 855 12.50 -14.46 11.42
CA ARG A 855 12.57 -15.16 12.72
C ARG A 855 11.68 -14.52 13.78
N GLU A 856 11.35 -13.25 13.62
CA GLU A 856 10.47 -12.54 14.54
C GLU A 856 8.98 -12.80 14.28
N LEU A 857 8.64 -13.48 13.17
CA LEU A 857 7.27 -13.90 12.87
C LEU A 857 6.85 -15.04 13.80
N THR A 858 5.65 -14.91 14.37
CA THR A 858 5.06 -15.91 15.25
C THR A 858 4.09 -16.79 14.48
N LEU A 859 4.33 -18.10 14.54
CA LEU A 859 3.46 -19.11 13.96
C LEU A 859 2.48 -19.60 15.02
N GLY A 860 1.27 -19.98 14.63
CA GLY A 860 0.34 -20.61 15.57
C GLY A 860 -1.11 -20.64 15.09
N ASN A 861 -2.02 -20.91 16.02
CA ASN A 861 -3.46 -20.86 15.73
C ASN A 861 -3.90 -19.39 15.58
N PRO A 862 -4.44 -18.99 14.41
CA PRO A 862 -4.76 -17.59 14.13
C PRO A 862 -6.00 -17.07 14.90
N ALA A 863 -6.70 -17.95 15.63
CA ALA A 863 -7.65 -17.53 16.67
C ALA A 863 -6.98 -16.57 17.67
N ASP A 864 -5.67 -16.78 17.91
CA ASP A 864 -4.81 -15.87 18.66
C ASP A 864 -4.34 -14.68 17.79
N VAL A 865 -4.82 -13.47 18.10
CA VAL A 865 -4.49 -12.24 17.36
C VAL A 865 -3.00 -11.91 17.35
N ARG A 866 -2.21 -12.51 18.25
CA ARG A 866 -0.75 -12.33 18.32
C ARG A 866 -0.03 -13.10 17.22
N ARG A 867 -0.68 -14.02 16.50
CA ARG A 867 -0.03 -14.89 15.51
C ARG A 867 0.02 -14.23 14.14
N ASP A 868 1.21 -14.21 13.56
CA ASP A 868 1.47 -13.60 12.25
C ASP A 868 1.18 -14.56 11.09
N VAL A 869 1.48 -15.84 11.28
CA VAL A 869 1.40 -16.87 10.24
C VAL A 869 0.55 -18.05 10.73
N GLY A 870 -0.57 -18.28 10.05
CA GLY A 870 -1.49 -19.39 10.28
C GLY A 870 -1.06 -20.71 9.60
N PRO A 871 -1.93 -21.73 9.60
CA PRO A 871 -1.69 -23.00 8.94
C PRO A 871 -1.80 -22.89 7.40
N VAL A 872 -1.26 -23.89 6.70
CA VAL A 872 -1.70 -24.21 5.34
C VAL A 872 -3.00 -25.01 5.38
N ILE A 873 -3.81 -24.94 4.32
CA ILE A 873 -5.22 -25.34 4.35
C ILE A 873 -5.46 -26.83 4.66
N ASP A 874 -4.57 -27.73 4.23
CA ASP A 874 -4.72 -29.16 4.47
C ASP A 874 -3.37 -29.91 4.46
N ALA A 875 -3.43 -31.21 4.78
CA ALA A 875 -2.24 -32.07 4.81
C ALA A 875 -1.62 -32.26 3.42
N LYS A 876 -2.43 -32.28 2.36
CA LYS A 876 -1.94 -32.46 0.99
C LYS A 876 -1.10 -31.25 0.56
N ALA A 877 -1.53 -30.04 0.89
CA ALA A 877 -0.78 -28.81 0.66
C ALA A 877 0.55 -28.84 1.44
N ARG A 878 0.50 -29.13 2.74
CA ARG A 878 1.70 -29.27 3.58
C ARG A 878 2.71 -30.25 2.99
N ASP A 879 2.26 -31.47 2.68
CA ASP A 879 3.14 -32.55 2.24
C ASP A 879 3.77 -32.24 0.88
N SER A 880 3.03 -31.60 -0.03
CA SER A 880 3.58 -31.13 -1.31
C SER A 880 4.65 -30.06 -1.12
N LEU A 881 4.43 -29.11 -0.21
CA LEU A 881 5.37 -28.02 0.07
C LEU A 881 6.65 -28.57 0.73
N GLU A 882 6.52 -29.44 1.72
CA GLU A 882 7.67 -30.08 2.39
C GLU A 882 8.48 -30.97 1.43
N ALA A 883 7.81 -31.63 0.47
CA ALA A 883 8.48 -32.37 -0.59
C ALA A 883 9.32 -31.45 -1.50
N HIS A 884 8.80 -30.28 -1.87
CA HIS A 884 9.54 -29.27 -2.63
C HIS A 884 10.76 -28.76 -1.87
N VAL A 885 10.60 -28.42 -0.59
CA VAL A 885 11.71 -27.97 0.27
C VAL A 885 12.80 -29.05 0.36
N THR A 886 12.40 -30.31 0.52
CA THR A 886 13.32 -31.46 0.57
C THR A 886 14.07 -31.63 -0.75
N ALA A 887 13.37 -31.53 -1.89
CA ALA A 887 13.97 -31.64 -3.21
C ALA A 887 14.98 -30.51 -3.48
N MET A 888 14.65 -29.26 -3.12
CA MET A 888 15.54 -28.12 -3.26
C MET A 888 16.81 -28.25 -2.40
N ARG A 889 16.67 -28.72 -1.16
CA ARG A 889 17.82 -29.01 -0.30
C ARG A 889 18.71 -30.11 -0.89
N ALA A 890 18.11 -31.19 -1.40
CA ALA A 890 18.84 -32.26 -2.06
C ALA A 890 19.55 -31.79 -3.35
N ALA A 891 19.01 -30.78 -4.02
CA ALA A 891 19.59 -30.14 -5.20
C ALA A 891 20.69 -29.09 -4.87
N GLY A 892 21.10 -28.98 -3.61
CA GLY A 892 22.18 -28.10 -3.16
C GLY A 892 21.78 -26.65 -2.86
N CYS A 893 20.49 -26.32 -2.91
CA CYS A 893 20.01 -24.97 -2.58
C CYS A 893 20.12 -24.72 -1.07
N LYS A 894 20.51 -23.51 -0.68
CA LYS A 894 20.54 -23.11 0.74
C LYS A 894 19.11 -22.85 1.20
N VAL A 895 18.69 -23.57 2.25
CA VAL A 895 17.34 -23.48 2.83
C VAL A 895 17.42 -22.93 4.25
N THR A 896 16.76 -21.81 4.49
CA THR A 896 16.66 -21.17 5.81
C THR A 896 15.19 -21.15 6.25
N ARG A 897 14.88 -21.69 7.44
CA ARG A 897 13.52 -21.65 8.01
C ARG A 897 13.58 -21.73 9.54
N PRO A 898 12.62 -21.16 10.29
CA PRO A 898 12.53 -21.34 11.73
C PRO A 898 12.08 -22.75 12.08
N GLU A 899 12.26 -23.13 13.35
CA GLU A 899 11.67 -24.35 13.90
C GLU A 899 10.15 -24.21 14.03
N LEU A 900 9.43 -25.32 13.83
CA LEU A 900 7.99 -25.34 13.98
C LEU A 900 7.63 -25.46 15.48
N PRO A 901 6.85 -24.52 16.05
CA PRO A 901 6.45 -24.59 17.46
C PRO A 901 5.68 -25.88 17.80
N ALA A 902 5.85 -26.39 19.02
CA ALA A 902 5.20 -27.64 19.46
C ALA A 902 3.66 -27.57 19.44
N GLU A 903 3.08 -26.38 19.65
CA GLU A 903 1.63 -26.16 19.58
C GLU A 903 1.05 -26.38 18.16
N CYS A 904 1.87 -26.30 17.12
CA CYS A 904 1.45 -26.54 15.74
C CYS A 904 1.27 -28.04 15.40
N ALA A 905 1.58 -28.95 16.33
CA ALA A 905 1.59 -30.41 16.09
C ALA A 905 0.21 -31.00 15.70
N HIS A 906 -0.89 -30.32 16.02
CA HIS A 906 -2.25 -30.79 15.75
C HIS A 906 -2.90 -30.13 14.52
N GLY A 907 -2.21 -29.21 13.84
CA GLY A 907 -2.67 -28.60 12.60
C GLY A 907 -1.75 -28.91 11.41
N THR A 908 -1.98 -28.22 10.30
CA THR A 908 -1.19 -28.35 9.08
C THR A 908 -0.36 -27.10 8.84
N TYR A 909 0.90 -27.12 9.28
CA TYR A 909 1.78 -25.95 9.20
C TYR A 909 3.00 -26.21 8.33
N VAL A 910 3.45 -25.16 7.65
CA VAL A 910 4.75 -25.06 6.97
C VAL A 910 5.42 -23.78 7.46
N PRO A 911 6.64 -23.82 8.00
CA PRO A 911 7.31 -22.62 8.47
C PRO A 911 7.73 -21.71 7.30
N PRO A 912 7.74 -20.37 7.48
CA PRO A 912 8.36 -19.43 6.54
C PRO A 912 9.74 -19.93 6.09
N THR A 913 9.87 -20.23 4.80
CA THR A 913 11.05 -20.89 4.26
C THR A 913 11.65 -20.04 3.15
N LEU A 914 12.96 -19.75 3.26
CA LEU A 914 13.75 -19.07 2.25
C LEU A 914 14.64 -20.09 1.54
N ILE A 915 14.65 -20.07 0.21
CA ILE A 915 15.46 -20.95 -0.64
C ILE A 915 16.26 -20.11 -1.63
N GLU A 916 17.58 -20.08 -1.49
CA GLU A 916 18.46 -19.41 -2.46
C GLU A 916 18.63 -20.30 -3.71
N ILE A 917 18.38 -19.74 -4.89
CA ILE A 917 18.44 -20.42 -6.20
C ILE A 917 19.39 -19.68 -7.15
N ASP A 918 19.92 -20.41 -8.14
CA ASP A 918 20.79 -19.87 -9.20
C ASP A 918 20.03 -19.52 -10.49
N SER A 919 18.80 -20.02 -10.65
CA SER A 919 17.99 -19.87 -11.86
C SER A 919 16.50 -20.10 -11.56
N LEU A 920 15.63 -19.32 -12.22
CA LEU A 920 14.18 -19.50 -12.21
C LEU A 920 13.73 -20.87 -12.72
N SER A 921 14.54 -21.53 -13.55
CA SER A 921 14.25 -22.89 -14.05
C SER A 921 14.14 -23.94 -12.95
N ARG A 922 14.67 -23.70 -11.75
CA ARG A 922 14.56 -24.61 -10.60
C ARG A 922 13.18 -24.65 -9.95
N LEU A 923 12.31 -23.69 -10.24
CA LEU A 923 11.03 -23.53 -9.54
C LEU A 923 10.01 -24.61 -9.93
N GLY A 924 9.98 -24.99 -11.21
CA GLY A 924 8.92 -25.83 -11.76
C GLY A 924 7.55 -25.15 -11.63
N ARG A 925 6.57 -25.87 -11.08
CA ARG A 925 5.22 -25.36 -10.82
C ARG A 925 5.15 -24.37 -9.66
N GLU A 926 4.04 -23.65 -9.53
CA GLU A 926 3.77 -22.80 -8.37
C GLU A 926 3.79 -23.60 -7.06
N GLN A 927 4.47 -23.05 -6.05
CA GLN A 927 4.51 -23.57 -4.68
C GLN A 927 3.60 -22.71 -3.79
N PHE A 928 2.35 -23.15 -3.61
CA PHE A 928 1.29 -22.37 -2.97
C PHE A 928 1.38 -22.40 -1.43
N GLY A 929 2.43 -21.79 -0.87
CA GLY A 929 2.69 -21.76 0.57
C GLY A 929 3.79 -20.75 0.95
N PRO A 930 4.26 -20.76 2.21
CA PRO A 930 5.15 -19.74 2.73
C PRO A 930 6.61 -20.02 2.36
N ILE A 931 6.88 -20.18 1.05
CA ILE A 931 8.20 -20.47 0.49
C ILE A 931 8.62 -19.33 -0.43
N LEU A 932 9.63 -18.58 0.00
CA LEU A 932 10.27 -17.51 -0.77
C LEU A 932 11.55 -18.05 -1.41
N HIS A 933 11.65 -17.95 -2.73
CA HIS A 933 12.90 -18.19 -3.43
C HIS A 933 13.67 -16.89 -3.59
N VAL A 934 15.00 -16.93 -3.53
CA VAL A 934 15.86 -15.76 -3.69
C VAL A 934 16.82 -15.99 -4.85
N LEU A 935 16.79 -15.09 -5.83
CA LEU A 935 17.67 -15.08 -6.98
C LEU A 935 18.53 -13.81 -6.95
N ARG A 936 19.81 -13.93 -7.27
CA ARG A 936 20.71 -12.79 -7.43
C ARG A 936 20.85 -12.42 -8.90
N TYR A 937 20.93 -11.13 -9.21
CA TYR A 937 21.20 -10.66 -10.56
C TYR A 937 22.20 -9.50 -10.57
N ARG A 938 22.88 -9.29 -11.69
CA ARG A 938 23.70 -8.10 -11.92
C ARG A 938 22.87 -7.05 -12.61
N GLU A 939 23.08 -5.78 -12.30
CA GLU A 939 22.24 -4.72 -12.86
C GLU A 939 22.17 -4.74 -14.40
N ARG A 940 23.30 -4.96 -15.07
CA ARG A 940 23.37 -5.04 -16.55
C ARG A 940 22.46 -6.14 -17.14
N ASP A 941 22.11 -7.14 -16.35
CA ASP A 941 21.30 -8.29 -16.73
C ASP A 941 19.80 -8.08 -16.40
N LEU A 942 19.38 -6.89 -15.96
CA LEU A 942 17.99 -6.57 -15.61
C LEU A 942 16.99 -6.93 -16.72
N GLU A 943 17.29 -6.61 -17.97
CA GLU A 943 16.38 -6.91 -19.09
C GLU A 943 16.23 -8.41 -19.32
N LYS A 944 17.36 -9.13 -19.26
CA LYS A 944 17.36 -10.59 -19.31
C LYS A 944 16.57 -11.19 -18.14
N LEU A 945 16.69 -10.63 -16.93
CA LEU A 945 15.92 -11.07 -15.78
C LEU A 945 14.41 -10.92 -16.01
N VAL A 946 13.95 -9.79 -16.54
CA VAL A 946 12.53 -9.58 -16.88
C VAL A 946 12.08 -10.58 -17.94
N GLU A 947 12.91 -10.86 -18.94
CA GLU A 947 12.64 -11.89 -19.96
C GLU A 947 12.57 -13.30 -19.34
N ASP A 948 13.48 -13.66 -18.43
CA ASP A 948 13.49 -14.93 -17.73
C ASP A 948 12.21 -15.08 -16.85
N ILE A 949 11.73 -13.99 -16.23
CA ILE A 949 10.47 -13.98 -15.47
C ILE A 949 9.26 -14.19 -16.41
N ASN A 950 9.20 -13.44 -17.52
CA ASN A 950 8.14 -13.60 -18.52
C ASN A 950 8.13 -15.02 -19.11
N ALA A 951 9.30 -15.64 -19.28
CA ALA A 951 9.45 -16.99 -19.82
C ALA A 951 8.87 -18.10 -18.92
N THR A 952 8.56 -17.82 -17.66
CA THR A 952 7.79 -18.74 -16.80
C THR A 952 6.38 -18.99 -17.34
N GLY A 953 5.88 -18.11 -18.22
CA GLY A 953 4.54 -18.16 -18.81
C GLY A 953 3.45 -17.61 -17.90
N TYR A 954 3.74 -17.37 -16.62
CA TYR A 954 2.85 -16.67 -15.69
C TYR A 954 2.97 -15.16 -15.84
N GLY A 955 1.96 -14.43 -15.34
CA GLY A 955 1.89 -12.98 -15.45
C GLY A 955 0.85 -12.36 -14.53
N LEU A 956 0.86 -12.72 -13.24
CA LEU A 956 -0.12 -12.25 -12.25
C LEU A 956 0.33 -10.98 -11.51
N THR A 957 1.27 -11.08 -10.56
CA THR A 957 1.83 -9.91 -9.86
C THR A 957 3.35 -9.79 -10.03
N MET A 958 3.84 -8.54 -10.08
CA MET A 958 5.26 -8.22 -10.06
C MET A 958 5.52 -7.01 -9.17
N GLY A 959 6.56 -7.08 -8.35
CA GLY A 959 7.03 -5.97 -7.52
C GLY A 959 8.31 -5.36 -8.07
N VAL A 960 8.48 -4.05 -7.91
CA VAL A 960 9.72 -3.35 -8.23
C VAL A 960 10.05 -2.39 -7.09
N HIS A 961 11.19 -2.58 -6.44
CA HIS A 961 11.75 -1.60 -5.51
C HIS A 961 12.95 -0.91 -6.14
N THR A 962 12.76 0.38 -6.43
CA THR A 962 13.77 1.27 -7.02
C THR A 962 13.35 2.73 -6.82
N ARG A 963 14.32 3.62 -6.73
CA ARG A 963 14.12 5.08 -6.73
C ARG A 963 14.36 5.72 -8.10
N ILE A 964 14.67 4.93 -9.12
CA ILE A 964 15.00 5.37 -10.47
C ILE A 964 13.78 5.20 -11.37
N ASP A 965 13.24 6.29 -11.91
CA ASP A 965 12.04 6.27 -12.75
C ASP A 965 12.32 5.59 -14.09
N GLU A 966 13.53 5.77 -14.66
CA GLU A 966 14.03 5.02 -15.82
C GLU A 966 13.96 3.50 -15.60
N THR A 967 14.36 2.99 -14.42
CA THR A 967 14.29 1.55 -14.09
C THR A 967 12.83 1.09 -14.06
N ILE A 968 11.94 1.87 -13.43
CA ILE A 968 10.49 1.56 -13.40
C ILE A 968 9.96 1.47 -14.83
N ALA A 969 10.24 2.46 -15.68
CA ALA A 969 9.78 2.49 -17.06
C ALA A 969 10.35 1.32 -17.89
N ARG A 970 11.62 0.96 -17.70
CA ARG A 970 12.26 -0.20 -18.35
C ARG A 970 11.58 -1.51 -17.96
N VAL A 971 11.24 -1.71 -16.68
CA VAL A 971 10.52 -2.90 -16.23
C VAL A 971 9.09 -2.89 -16.74
N VAL A 972 8.34 -1.80 -16.56
CA VAL A 972 6.93 -1.67 -16.99
C VAL A 972 6.76 -1.93 -18.49
N SER A 973 7.67 -1.43 -19.32
CA SER A 973 7.59 -1.59 -20.79
C SER A 973 7.86 -3.02 -21.27
N ARG A 974 8.56 -3.84 -20.48
CA ARG A 974 8.96 -5.21 -20.84
C ARG A 974 8.22 -6.29 -20.06
N ALA A 975 7.68 -5.99 -18.88
CA ALA A 975 7.02 -6.96 -18.02
C ALA A 975 5.68 -7.40 -18.63
N HIS A 976 5.46 -8.71 -18.68
CA HIS A 976 4.22 -9.33 -19.13
C HIS A 976 3.41 -9.76 -17.90
N VAL A 977 2.83 -8.78 -17.21
CA VAL A 977 2.18 -8.98 -15.91
C VAL A 977 0.91 -8.13 -15.79
N GLY A 978 -0.12 -8.72 -15.19
CA GLY A 978 -1.40 -8.05 -14.99
C GLY A 978 -1.36 -6.97 -13.90
N ASN A 979 -0.65 -7.18 -12.79
CA ASN A 979 -0.58 -6.22 -11.69
C ASN A 979 0.89 -5.93 -11.30
N LEU A 980 1.32 -4.68 -11.47
CA LEU A 980 2.66 -4.23 -11.13
C LEU A 980 2.63 -3.25 -9.95
N TYR A 981 3.46 -3.52 -8.95
CA TYR A 981 3.53 -2.76 -7.70
C TYR A 981 4.93 -2.13 -7.55
N VAL A 982 4.99 -0.83 -7.31
CA VAL A 982 6.26 -0.09 -7.19
C VAL A 982 6.43 0.46 -5.78
N ASN A 983 7.55 0.12 -5.14
CA ASN A 983 7.94 0.52 -3.78
C ASN A 983 6.87 0.23 -2.70
N ARG A 984 6.24 -0.94 -2.81
CA ARG A 984 5.24 -1.47 -1.89
C ARG A 984 5.13 -2.99 -2.04
N ASN A 985 4.47 -3.65 -1.08
CA ASN A 985 4.09 -5.05 -1.20
C ASN A 985 3.20 -5.34 -2.44
N MET A 986 3.13 -6.61 -2.82
CA MET A 986 2.46 -7.10 -4.05
C MET A 986 1.09 -7.74 -3.80
N ILE A 987 0.53 -7.59 -2.59
CA ILE A 987 -0.68 -8.28 -2.16
C ILE A 987 -1.80 -7.29 -1.83
N GLY A 988 -3.02 -7.79 -1.60
CA GLY A 988 -4.15 -6.97 -1.16
C GLY A 988 -4.62 -5.96 -2.21
N ALA A 989 -4.73 -6.39 -3.48
CA ALA A 989 -5.29 -5.56 -4.54
C ALA A 989 -6.71 -5.10 -4.16
N VAL A 990 -6.96 -3.79 -4.24
CA VAL A 990 -8.24 -3.20 -3.82
C VAL A 990 -9.17 -3.08 -5.03
N VAL A 991 -10.41 -3.55 -4.88
CA VAL A 991 -11.43 -3.55 -5.94
C VAL A 991 -11.67 -2.13 -6.47
N GLY A 992 -11.61 -1.96 -7.79
CA GLY A 992 -11.78 -0.67 -8.46
C GLY A 992 -10.59 0.29 -8.36
N VAL A 993 -9.55 -0.05 -7.59
CA VAL A 993 -8.32 0.75 -7.45
C VAL A 993 -7.14 0.04 -8.12
N GLN A 994 -6.98 -1.26 -7.82
CA GLN A 994 -6.06 -2.14 -8.54
C GLN A 994 -6.84 -3.34 -9.09
N PRO A 995 -7.64 -3.18 -10.16
CA PRO A 995 -8.27 -4.30 -10.84
C PRO A 995 -7.31 -5.48 -10.96
N PHE A 996 -7.77 -6.66 -10.57
CA PHE A 996 -6.90 -7.80 -10.29
C PHE A 996 -7.14 -8.95 -11.26
N GLY A 997 -6.05 -9.48 -11.81
CA GLY A 997 -6.07 -10.59 -12.76
C GLY A 997 -4.82 -10.58 -13.64
N GLY A 998 -4.43 -11.75 -14.14
CA GLY A 998 -3.16 -11.93 -14.85
C GLY A 998 -3.29 -12.04 -16.36
N GLU A 999 -2.16 -12.27 -17.01
CA GLU A 999 -2.06 -12.71 -18.41
C GLU A 999 -1.30 -14.04 -18.52
N GLY A 1000 -1.32 -14.67 -19.70
CA GLY A 1000 -0.66 -15.95 -19.91
C GLY A 1000 -1.27 -17.09 -19.08
N LEU A 1001 -0.43 -17.88 -18.42
CA LEU A 1001 -0.84 -18.99 -17.54
C LEU A 1001 -1.60 -18.53 -16.29
N SER A 1002 -1.59 -17.23 -15.98
CA SER A 1002 -2.22 -16.68 -14.79
C SER A 1002 -3.69 -16.35 -14.96
N GLY A 1003 -4.18 -16.21 -16.19
CA GLY A 1003 -5.61 -16.08 -16.40
C GLY A 1003 -6.01 -15.66 -17.80
N THR A 1004 -7.31 -15.78 -18.06
CA THR A 1004 -7.93 -15.33 -19.31
C THR A 1004 -8.24 -13.85 -19.32
N GLY A 1005 -8.42 -13.26 -18.13
CA GLY A 1005 -9.15 -12.00 -17.94
C GLY A 1005 -10.63 -12.14 -18.31
N PRO A 1006 -11.39 -11.04 -18.28
CA PRO A 1006 -10.99 -9.71 -17.78
C PRO A 1006 -10.76 -9.68 -16.26
N LYS A 1007 -10.13 -8.61 -15.76
CA LYS A 1007 -9.79 -8.44 -14.35
C LYS A 1007 -11.02 -8.34 -13.45
N ALA A 1008 -10.99 -9.08 -12.34
CA ALA A 1008 -11.93 -8.90 -11.25
C ALA A 1008 -11.79 -7.48 -10.65
N GLY A 1009 -12.91 -6.88 -10.27
CA GLY A 1009 -12.95 -5.49 -9.79
C GLY A 1009 -12.55 -4.45 -10.82
N GLY A 1010 -12.52 -4.83 -12.11
CA GLY A 1010 -12.23 -3.96 -13.24
C GLY A 1010 -13.45 -3.64 -14.11
N PRO A 1011 -13.32 -2.63 -14.99
CA PRO A 1011 -14.43 -2.13 -15.79
C PRO A 1011 -14.87 -3.10 -16.90
N LEU A 1012 -14.02 -4.05 -17.33
CA LEU A 1012 -14.36 -5.01 -18.37
C LEU A 1012 -15.16 -6.23 -17.86
N TYR A 1013 -15.20 -6.44 -16.55
CA TYR A 1013 -15.62 -7.71 -15.96
C TYR A 1013 -17.08 -8.08 -16.26
N LEU A 1014 -18.01 -7.15 -16.01
CA LEU A 1014 -19.45 -7.39 -16.23
C LEU A 1014 -19.78 -7.61 -17.71
N HIS A 1015 -19.05 -6.95 -18.61
CA HIS A 1015 -19.28 -7.06 -20.06
C HIS A 1015 -19.01 -8.45 -20.60
N ARG A 1016 -18.12 -9.23 -19.95
CA ARG A 1016 -17.84 -10.63 -20.32
C ARG A 1016 -18.98 -11.58 -19.96
N LEU A 1017 -19.88 -11.15 -19.08
CA LEU A 1017 -21.03 -11.92 -18.57
C LEU A 1017 -22.33 -11.63 -19.34
N LEU A 1018 -22.21 -10.98 -20.50
CA LEU A 1018 -23.32 -10.61 -21.38
C LEU A 1018 -23.17 -11.31 -22.73
N ALA A 1019 -24.29 -11.74 -23.29
CA ALA A 1019 -24.38 -12.23 -24.67
C ALA A 1019 -24.27 -11.07 -25.67
N ARG A 1020 -24.82 -9.90 -25.33
CA ARG A 1020 -24.72 -8.67 -26.13
C ARG A 1020 -24.42 -7.49 -25.24
N THR A 1021 -23.48 -6.65 -25.66
CA THR A 1021 -23.14 -5.41 -24.95
C THR A 1021 -22.52 -4.39 -25.90
N PRO A 1022 -22.76 -3.08 -25.69
CA PRO A 1022 -21.99 -2.02 -26.37
C PRO A 1022 -20.52 -1.95 -25.91
N GLY A 1023 -20.16 -2.66 -24.83
CA GLY A 1023 -18.86 -2.54 -24.16
C GLY A 1023 -18.82 -1.36 -23.18
N PRO A 1024 -17.72 -1.21 -22.43
CA PRO A 1024 -17.50 -0.08 -21.54
C PRO A 1024 -17.33 1.22 -22.35
N ARG A 1025 -17.61 2.35 -21.71
CA ARG A 1025 -17.32 3.68 -22.28
C ARG A 1025 -16.17 4.31 -21.52
N PHE A 1026 -15.16 4.76 -22.26
CA PHE A 1026 -14.04 5.51 -21.72
C PHE A 1026 -13.90 6.83 -22.46
N GLU A 1027 -13.51 7.89 -21.74
CA GLU A 1027 -13.17 9.17 -22.36
C GLU A 1027 -11.80 9.07 -23.04
N ARG A 1028 -11.67 9.61 -24.26
CA ARG A 1028 -10.40 9.69 -25.01
C ARG A 1028 -10.06 11.14 -25.36
N PRO A 1029 -8.77 11.50 -25.44
CA PRO A 1029 -8.34 12.79 -25.96
C PRO A 1029 -8.80 13.01 -27.42
N LEU A 1030 -9.15 14.26 -27.76
CA LEU A 1030 -9.49 14.65 -29.13
C LEU A 1030 -8.30 14.41 -30.07
N GLY A 1031 -8.54 13.81 -31.24
CA GLY A 1031 -7.50 13.55 -32.26
C GLY A 1031 -6.69 12.27 -32.06
N ASP A 1032 -7.02 11.46 -31.05
CA ASP A 1032 -6.43 10.15 -30.80
C ASP A 1032 -7.00 9.09 -31.77
N THR A 1033 -6.75 9.23 -33.07
CA THR A 1033 -6.98 8.17 -34.08
C THR A 1033 -5.63 7.73 -34.66
N PRO A 1034 -5.27 6.44 -34.55
CA PRO A 1034 -4.05 5.92 -35.13
C PRO A 1034 -4.05 6.16 -36.63
N ALA A 1035 -2.96 6.76 -37.14
CA ALA A 1035 -2.77 6.99 -38.57
C ALA A 1035 -2.94 5.69 -39.40
N VAL A 1036 -2.72 4.52 -38.80
CA VAL A 1036 -2.91 3.22 -39.44
C VAL A 1036 -4.37 2.91 -39.78
N LEU A 1037 -5.35 3.40 -38.99
CA LEU A 1037 -6.77 3.23 -39.29
C LEU A 1037 -7.23 4.15 -40.42
N ASP A 1038 -6.67 5.36 -40.51
CA ASP A 1038 -6.94 6.27 -41.62
C ASP A 1038 -6.31 5.75 -42.92
N GLN A 1039 -5.08 5.24 -42.86
CA GLN A 1039 -4.43 4.56 -43.99
C GLN A 1039 -5.21 3.32 -44.42
N PHE A 1040 -5.75 2.55 -43.47
CA PHE A 1040 -6.64 1.42 -43.78
C PHE A 1040 -7.91 1.89 -44.49
N ALA A 1041 -8.52 2.99 -44.03
CA ALA A 1041 -9.69 3.58 -44.67
C ALA A 1041 -9.39 4.00 -46.12
N GLU A 1042 -8.30 4.73 -46.35
CA GLU A 1042 -7.88 5.17 -47.68
C GLU A 1042 -7.58 3.99 -48.62
N TRP A 1043 -6.89 2.96 -48.10
CA TRP A 1043 -6.61 1.74 -48.85
C TRP A 1043 -7.90 0.99 -49.21
N LEU A 1044 -8.80 0.81 -48.24
CA LEU A 1044 -10.08 0.13 -48.42
C LEU A 1044 -10.92 0.80 -49.52
N GLU A 1045 -10.89 2.13 -49.60
CA GLU A 1045 -11.59 2.93 -50.61
C GLU A 1045 -10.96 2.89 -52.01
N ARG A 1046 -9.70 2.46 -52.12
CA ARG A 1046 -8.94 2.47 -53.39
C ARG A 1046 -8.58 1.05 -53.82
N ASP A 1047 -7.38 0.61 -53.43
CA ASP A 1047 -6.79 -0.64 -53.92
C ASP A 1047 -7.43 -1.87 -53.27
N GLY A 1048 -7.98 -1.73 -52.05
CA GLY A 1048 -8.70 -2.79 -51.34
C GLY A 1048 -9.99 -3.23 -52.04
N ARG A 1049 -10.62 -2.36 -52.83
CA ARG A 1049 -11.85 -2.67 -53.59
C ARG A 1049 -11.67 -3.84 -54.56
N ALA A 1050 -10.45 -4.03 -55.09
CA ALA A 1050 -10.16 -5.12 -56.03
C ALA A 1050 -10.20 -6.51 -55.38
N LEU A 1051 -10.22 -6.59 -54.04
CA LEU A 1051 -10.26 -7.83 -53.27
C LEU A 1051 -11.65 -8.15 -52.70
N LEU A 1052 -12.63 -7.28 -52.88
CA LEU A 1052 -13.91 -7.29 -52.18
C LEU A 1052 -15.07 -7.34 -53.18
N GLU A 1053 -16.19 -7.95 -52.78
CA GLU A 1053 -17.35 -8.16 -53.65
C GLU A 1053 -18.56 -7.37 -53.14
N GLY A 1054 -19.41 -6.89 -54.05
CA GLY A 1054 -20.67 -6.22 -53.70
C GLY A 1054 -20.53 -5.07 -52.69
N ASP A 1055 -21.31 -5.13 -51.61
CA ASP A 1055 -21.38 -4.09 -50.57
C ASP A 1055 -20.35 -4.26 -49.44
N ASP A 1056 -19.41 -5.20 -49.56
CA ASP A 1056 -18.41 -5.52 -48.51
C ASP A 1056 -17.60 -4.29 -48.06
N VAL A 1057 -17.30 -3.37 -48.97
CA VAL A 1057 -16.59 -2.11 -48.68
C VAL A 1057 -17.40 -1.23 -47.72
N ALA A 1058 -18.71 -1.12 -47.93
CA ALA A 1058 -19.58 -0.33 -47.05
C ALA A 1058 -19.68 -0.96 -45.66
N VAL A 1059 -19.83 -2.29 -45.60
CA VAL A 1059 -19.86 -3.04 -44.33
C VAL A 1059 -18.55 -2.88 -43.55
N LEU A 1060 -17.40 -2.96 -44.23
CA LEU A 1060 -16.09 -2.76 -43.59
C LEU A 1060 -15.87 -1.32 -43.13
N ARG A 1061 -16.44 -0.33 -43.83
CA ARG A 1061 -16.43 1.08 -43.41
C ARG A 1061 -17.26 1.27 -42.13
N ASP A 1062 -18.46 0.71 -42.07
CA ASP A 1062 -19.30 0.76 -40.87
C ASP A 1062 -18.59 0.12 -39.66
N ARG A 1063 -17.94 -1.04 -39.88
CA ARG A 1063 -17.12 -1.71 -38.87
C ARG A 1063 -15.93 -0.85 -38.44
N LEU A 1064 -15.25 -0.18 -39.37
CA LEU A 1064 -14.15 0.73 -39.05
C LEU A 1064 -14.61 1.87 -38.14
N ASP A 1065 -15.76 2.47 -38.42
CA ASP A 1065 -16.32 3.53 -37.58
C ASP A 1065 -16.75 3.00 -36.21
N ALA A 1066 -17.31 1.78 -36.13
CA ALA A 1066 -17.60 1.11 -34.87
C ALA A 1066 -16.32 0.84 -34.05
N TYR A 1067 -15.24 0.37 -34.69
CA TYR A 1067 -13.93 0.17 -34.05
C TYR A 1067 -13.32 1.49 -33.56
N ARG A 1068 -13.42 2.57 -34.32
CA ARG A 1068 -12.98 3.91 -33.89
C ARG A 1068 -13.73 4.36 -32.63
N ALA A 1069 -15.04 4.13 -32.56
CA ALA A 1069 -15.87 4.53 -31.43
C ALA A 1069 -15.63 3.69 -30.16
N ARG A 1070 -15.25 2.42 -30.29
CA ARG A 1070 -15.11 1.46 -29.17
C ARG A 1070 -13.65 1.13 -28.83
N ARG A 1071 -12.71 1.87 -29.40
CA ARG A 1071 -11.28 1.61 -29.27
C ARG A 1071 -10.80 1.84 -27.84
N ILE A 1072 -10.03 0.91 -27.28
CA ILE A 1072 -9.45 1.03 -25.94
C ILE A 1072 -7.94 0.74 -25.88
N ASP A 1073 -7.31 0.41 -27.00
CA ASP A 1073 -5.87 0.20 -27.07
C ASP A 1073 -5.07 1.42 -26.59
N HIS A 1074 -3.97 1.14 -25.88
CA HIS A 1074 -3.03 2.11 -25.31
C HIS A 1074 -3.65 3.16 -24.39
N LEU A 1075 -4.91 2.99 -24.00
CA LEU A 1075 -5.57 3.88 -23.06
C LEU A 1075 -5.01 3.66 -21.65
N ARG A 1076 -4.67 4.75 -20.98
CA ARG A 1076 -4.34 4.80 -19.55
C ARG A 1076 -5.47 5.48 -18.79
N VAL A 1077 -6.04 4.78 -17.83
CA VAL A 1077 -7.09 5.30 -16.93
C VAL A 1077 -6.49 5.47 -15.53
N SER A 1078 -6.59 6.67 -14.97
CA SER A 1078 -6.27 6.91 -13.56
C SER A 1078 -7.42 6.40 -12.69
N LEU A 1079 -7.10 5.69 -11.61
CA LEU A 1079 -8.07 5.08 -10.71
C LEU A 1079 -8.03 5.79 -9.35
N PRO A 1080 -9.20 6.14 -8.76
CA PRO A 1080 -9.24 6.77 -7.45
C PRO A 1080 -8.72 5.79 -6.38
N GLY A 1081 -7.97 6.30 -5.41
CA GLY A 1081 -7.36 5.48 -4.37
C GLY A 1081 -6.86 6.30 -3.18
N PRO A 1082 -6.22 5.66 -2.20
CA PRO A 1082 -5.70 6.35 -1.02
C PRO A 1082 -4.60 7.33 -1.41
N THR A 1083 -4.48 8.36 -0.58
CA THR A 1083 -3.47 9.40 -0.72
C THR A 1083 -2.07 8.79 -0.59
N GLY A 1084 -1.10 9.26 -1.40
CA GLY A 1084 0.26 8.70 -1.38
C GLY A 1084 0.41 7.43 -2.21
N GLU A 1085 -0.51 7.22 -3.16
CA GLU A 1085 -0.44 6.21 -4.20
C GLU A 1085 -0.85 6.81 -5.56
N ASP A 1086 -0.20 6.37 -6.65
CA ASP A 1086 -0.72 6.55 -8.02
C ASP A 1086 -1.17 5.18 -8.53
N ASN A 1087 -2.44 5.09 -8.94
CA ASN A 1087 -3.05 3.85 -9.40
C ASN A 1087 -3.59 4.07 -10.81
N SER A 1088 -3.16 3.24 -11.75
CA SER A 1088 -3.59 3.34 -13.14
C SER A 1088 -3.82 1.99 -13.79
N LEU A 1089 -4.76 1.96 -14.72
CA LEU A 1089 -5.11 0.82 -15.56
C LEU A 1089 -4.75 1.13 -17.01
N ASN A 1090 -3.89 0.31 -17.59
CA ASN A 1090 -3.49 0.41 -18.99
C ASN A 1090 -4.12 -0.73 -19.80
N PHE A 1091 -4.53 -0.43 -21.01
CA PHE A 1091 -4.99 -1.44 -21.96
C PHE A 1091 -3.90 -1.62 -23.02
N VAL A 1092 -3.27 -2.79 -23.06
CA VAL A 1092 -2.15 -3.07 -23.98
C VAL A 1092 -2.55 -4.15 -24.98
N PRO A 1093 -2.05 -4.14 -26.22
CA PRO A 1093 -2.34 -5.21 -27.17
C PRO A 1093 -1.92 -6.59 -26.67
N ARG A 1094 -2.61 -7.64 -27.10
CA ARG A 1094 -2.22 -9.05 -26.89
C ARG A 1094 -1.00 -9.48 -27.71
N GLY A 1095 -0.50 -8.61 -28.59
CA GLY A 1095 0.64 -8.86 -29.45
C GLY A 1095 0.24 -9.48 -30.78
N GLN A 1096 0.23 -10.81 -30.87
CA GLN A 1096 -0.21 -11.53 -32.07
C GLN A 1096 -1.59 -12.17 -31.83
N ILE A 1097 -2.48 -12.02 -32.81
CA ILE A 1097 -3.77 -12.70 -32.84
C ILE A 1097 -3.86 -13.50 -34.13
N ALA A 1098 -4.34 -14.75 -34.05
CA ALA A 1098 -4.48 -15.61 -35.21
C ALA A 1098 -5.82 -15.35 -35.91
N GLY A 1099 -5.87 -15.54 -37.23
CA GLY A 1099 -7.07 -15.36 -38.04
C GLY A 1099 -7.39 -16.57 -38.92
N VAL A 1100 -8.62 -17.05 -38.83
CA VAL A 1100 -9.19 -18.04 -39.75
C VAL A 1100 -10.45 -17.44 -40.35
N ALA A 1101 -10.45 -17.26 -41.67
CA ALA A 1101 -11.53 -16.60 -42.41
C ALA A 1101 -11.83 -17.36 -43.70
N GLY A 1102 -13.13 -17.58 -43.95
CA GLY A 1102 -13.63 -18.25 -45.16
C GLY A 1102 -13.74 -17.36 -46.40
N SER A 1103 -13.61 -16.02 -46.27
CA SER A 1103 -13.69 -15.07 -47.38
C SER A 1103 -12.64 -13.96 -47.31
N ALA A 1104 -12.42 -13.25 -48.41
CA ALA A 1104 -11.52 -12.10 -48.46
C ALA A 1104 -12.00 -10.96 -47.55
N ALA A 1105 -13.30 -10.63 -47.57
CA ALA A 1105 -13.90 -9.60 -46.71
C ALA A 1105 -13.76 -9.93 -45.21
N ALA A 1106 -13.95 -11.19 -44.83
CA ALA A 1106 -13.73 -11.63 -43.45
C ALA A 1106 -12.26 -11.50 -43.03
N ARG A 1107 -11.32 -11.79 -43.92
CA ARG A 1107 -9.88 -11.63 -43.65
C ARG A 1107 -9.48 -10.17 -43.52
N VAL A 1108 -10.06 -9.29 -44.35
CA VAL A 1108 -9.88 -7.83 -44.23
C VAL A 1108 -10.50 -7.30 -42.93
N HIS A 1109 -11.65 -7.84 -42.50
CA HIS A 1109 -12.24 -7.51 -41.20
C HIS A 1109 -11.34 -7.94 -40.03
N GLN A 1110 -10.74 -9.12 -40.09
CA GLN A 1110 -9.79 -9.58 -39.07
C GLN A 1110 -8.55 -8.68 -39.00
N LEU A 1111 -8.04 -8.22 -40.14
CA LEU A 1111 -6.95 -7.26 -40.19
C LEU A 1111 -7.37 -5.93 -39.54
N LEU A 1112 -8.55 -5.41 -39.87
CA LEU A 1112 -9.10 -4.22 -39.24
C LEU A 1112 -9.22 -4.37 -37.72
N ALA A 1113 -9.73 -5.49 -37.23
CA ALA A 1113 -9.83 -5.77 -35.80
C ALA A 1113 -8.44 -5.76 -35.12
N ALA A 1114 -7.44 -6.36 -35.77
CA ALA A 1114 -6.06 -6.38 -35.29
C ALA A 1114 -5.48 -4.95 -35.22
N LEU A 1115 -5.63 -4.17 -36.30
CA LEU A 1115 -5.19 -2.78 -36.37
C LEU A 1115 -5.85 -1.89 -35.31
N ALA A 1116 -7.17 -2.02 -35.13
CA ALA A 1116 -7.94 -1.25 -34.16
C ALA A 1116 -7.57 -1.54 -32.71
N THR A 1117 -6.84 -2.63 -32.45
CA THR A 1117 -6.46 -3.07 -31.10
C THR A 1117 -4.95 -3.15 -30.91
N GLY A 1118 -4.17 -2.61 -31.85
CA GLY A 1118 -2.71 -2.62 -31.82
C GLY A 1118 -2.07 -4.02 -31.92
N ASN A 1119 -2.80 -5.01 -32.42
CA ASN A 1119 -2.34 -6.38 -32.60
C ASN A 1119 -1.89 -6.65 -34.04
N ARG A 1120 -0.95 -7.59 -34.20
CA ARG A 1120 -0.60 -8.15 -35.52
C ARG A 1120 -1.46 -9.38 -35.81
N LEU A 1121 -1.99 -9.47 -37.03
CA LEU A 1121 -2.77 -10.61 -37.51
C LEU A 1121 -1.84 -11.69 -38.06
N LEU A 1122 -1.85 -12.87 -37.46
CA LEU A 1122 -1.16 -14.07 -37.91
C LEU A 1122 -2.14 -14.96 -38.70
N VAL A 1123 -1.79 -15.33 -39.93
CA VAL A 1123 -2.62 -16.21 -40.76
C VAL A 1123 -1.76 -17.25 -41.48
N ASP A 1124 -2.43 -18.23 -42.07
CA ASP A 1124 -1.82 -19.22 -42.94
C ASP A 1124 -1.16 -18.58 -44.17
N ASP A 1125 -0.01 -19.11 -44.59
CA ASP A 1125 0.65 -18.69 -45.83
C ASP A 1125 -0.01 -19.29 -47.10
N SER A 1126 -1.28 -18.97 -47.29
CA SER A 1126 -2.10 -19.38 -48.44
C SER A 1126 -2.09 -18.34 -49.56
N GLU A 1127 -2.45 -18.76 -50.77
CA GLU A 1127 -2.56 -17.86 -51.92
C GLU A 1127 -3.48 -16.64 -51.65
N PRO A 1128 -4.68 -16.79 -51.04
CA PRO A 1128 -5.50 -15.63 -50.68
C PRO A 1128 -4.81 -14.67 -49.72
N ALA A 1129 -4.05 -15.18 -48.74
CA ALA A 1129 -3.32 -14.36 -47.78
C ALA A 1129 -2.16 -13.58 -48.45
N ARG A 1130 -1.43 -14.22 -49.37
CA ARG A 1130 -0.38 -13.56 -50.18
C ARG A 1130 -0.94 -12.47 -51.09
N ARG A 1131 -2.12 -12.70 -51.68
CA ARG A 1131 -2.81 -11.68 -52.49
C ARG A 1131 -3.20 -10.46 -51.66
N LEU A 1132 -3.74 -10.66 -50.46
CA LEU A 1132 -4.00 -9.56 -49.53
C LEU A 1132 -2.71 -8.82 -49.17
N ALA A 1133 -1.65 -9.55 -48.78
CA ALA A 1133 -0.36 -8.96 -48.44
C ALA A 1133 0.23 -8.11 -49.58
N ALA A 1134 0.13 -8.58 -50.82
CA ALA A 1134 0.61 -7.86 -52.01
C ALA A 1134 -0.20 -6.60 -52.33
N ALA A 1135 -1.48 -6.55 -51.93
CA ALA A 1135 -2.35 -5.40 -52.14
C ALA A 1135 -2.23 -4.34 -51.03
N LEU A 1136 -1.65 -4.69 -49.87
CA LEU A 1136 -1.49 -3.76 -48.75
C LEU A 1136 -0.31 -2.79 -48.97
N PRO A 1137 -0.48 -1.50 -48.64
CA PRO A 1137 0.64 -0.56 -48.49
C PRO A 1137 1.66 -1.07 -47.49
N ALA A 1138 2.93 -0.67 -47.65
CA ALA A 1138 4.04 -1.14 -46.82
C ALA A 1138 3.81 -0.97 -45.31
N GLU A 1139 3.13 0.10 -44.89
CA GLU A 1139 2.81 0.34 -43.48
C GLU A 1139 1.73 -0.59 -42.93
N LEU A 1140 0.72 -0.96 -43.73
CA LEU A 1140 -0.31 -1.92 -43.34
C LEU A 1140 0.19 -3.36 -43.42
N ALA A 1141 1.06 -3.68 -44.39
CA ALA A 1141 1.62 -5.02 -44.57
C ALA A 1141 2.41 -5.52 -43.35
N LYS A 1142 3.02 -4.62 -42.55
CA LYS A 1142 3.72 -4.96 -41.29
C LYS A 1142 2.82 -5.60 -40.23
N TRP A 1143 1.51 -5.44 -40.36
CA TRP A 1143 0.52 -5.94 -39.41
C TRP A 1143 -0.04 -7.32 -39.80
N LEU A 1144 0.30 -7.82 -40.98
CA LEU A 1144 -0.06 -9.15 -41.46
C LEU A 1144 1.17 -10.06 -41.45
N VAL A 1145 1.08 -11.16 -40.72
CA VAL A 1145 2.14 -12.18 -40.62
C VAL A 1145 1.66 -13.45 -41.29
N LEU A 1146 2.39 -13.92 -42.29
CA LEU A 1146 2.13 -15.19 -43.00
C LEU A 1146 3.07 -16.27 -42.45
N ASP A 1147 2.52 -17.39 -42.00
CA ASP A 1147 3.31 -18.51 -41.49
C ASP A 1147 2.68 -19.86 -41.87
N THR A 1148 3.48 -20.77 -42.43
CA THR A 1148 3.06 -22.15 -42.73
C THR A 1148 2.79 -22.97 -41.47
N GLY A 1149 3.48 -22.66 -40.36
CA GLY A 1149 3.33 -23.29 -39.05
C GLY A 1149 2.52 -22.46 -38.06
N TRP A 1150 1.67 -21.54 -38.53
CA TRP A 1150 0.96 -20.59 -37.67
C TRP A 1150 0.13 -21.25 -36.55
N GLN A 1151 -0.33 -22.50 -36.77
CA GLN A 1151 -1.09 -23.24 -35.77
C GLN A 1151 -0.26 -23.57 -34.53
N ASP A 1152 1.05 -23.73 -34.64
CA ASP A 1152 1.94 -24.01 -33.50
C ASP A 1152 2.54 -22.74 -32.89
N ALA A 1153 2.38 -21.59 -33.55
CA ALA A 1153 2.88 -20.31 -33.09
C ALA A 1153 2.14 -19.81 -31.82
N ALA A 1154 2.76 -18.89 -31.09
CA ALA A 1154 2.15 -18.24 -29.95
C ALA A 1154 1.25 -17.07 -30.40
N PHE A 1155 0.00 -17.07 -29.95
CA PHE A 1155 -0.97 -15.99 -30.19
C PHE A 1155 -1.95 -15.88 -29.02
N GLY A 1156 -2.41 -14.67 -28.74
CA GLY A 1156 -3.25 -14.36 -27.57
C GLY A 1156 -4.75 -14.59 -27.77
N ALA A 1157 -5.21 -14.69 -29.03
CA ALA A 1157 -6.60 -14.95 -29.39
C ALA A 1157 -6.69 -15.51 -30.83
N LEU A 1158 -7.77 -16.25 -31.13
CA LEU A 1158 -8.12 -16.66 -32.49
C LEU A 1158 -9.39 -15.94 -32.94
N LEU A 1159 -9.28 -15.14 -33.99
CA LEU A 1159 -10.41 -14.59 -34.73
C LEU A 1159 -10.90 -15.66 -35.71
N PHE A 1160 -12.18 -16.01 -35.61
CA PHE A 1160 -12.80 -17.04 -36.44
C PHE A 1160 -14.05 -16.51 -37.13
N ASP A 1161 -14.07 -16.61 -38.46
CA ASP A 1161 -15.22 -16.32 -39.31
C ASP A 1161 -15.59 -17.56 -40.11
N GLY A 1162 -16.71 -18.19 -39.76
CA GLY A 1162 -17.15 -19.46 -40.32
C GLY A 1162 -18.33 -20.08 -39.53
N PRO A 1163 -18.79 -21.28 -39.93
CA PRO A 1163 -19.94 -21.95 -39.33
C PRO A 1163 -19.65 -22.49 -37.91
N ASP A 1164 -20.70 -22.70 -37.12
CA ASP A 1164 -20.61 -23.11 -35.71
C ASP A 1164 -19.84 -24.42 -35.51
N MET A 1165 -20.10 -25.41 -36.37
CA MET A 1165 -19.44 -26.72 -36.32
C MET A 1165 -17.91 -26.60 -36.44
N GLU A 1166 -17.42 -25.72 -37.32
CA GLU A 1166 -15.99 -25.48 -37.48
C GLU A 1166 -15.42 -24.67 -36.32
N ALA A 1167 -16.18 -23.70 -35.79
CA ALA A 1167 -15.79 -22.96 -34.59
C ALA A 1167 -15.60 -23.90 -33.39
N ASP A 1168 -16.50 -24.87 -33.20
CA ASP A 1168 -16.40 -25.87 -32.13
C ASP A 1168 -15.19 -26.79 -32.34
N ALA A 1169 -14.93 -27.24 -33.57
CA ALA A 1169 -13.71 -27.99 -33.89
C ALA A 1169 -12.43 -27.16 -33.61
N TRP A 1170 -12.46 -25.85 -33.84
CA TRP A 1170 -11.35 -24.96 -33.45
C TRP A 1170 -11.23 -24.80 -31.94
N ARG A 1171 -12.33 -24.68 -31.19
CA ARG A 1171 -12.28 -24.64 -29.71
C ARG A 1171 -11.61 -25.89 -29.13
N VAL A 1172 -11.94 -27.07 -29.65
CA VAL A 1172 -11.29 -28.34 -29.23
C VAL A 1172 -9.79 -28.28 -29.49
N ARG A 1173 -9.39 -27.93 -30.71
CA ARG A 1173 -7.97 -27.76 -31.08
C ARG A 1173 -7.24 -26.76 -30.18
N LEU A 1174 -7.86 -25.62 -29.89
CA LEU A 1174 -7.27 -24.61 -29.00
C LEU A 1174 -7.14 -25.11 -27.56
N ALA A 1175 -8.10 -25.88 -27.05
CA ALA A 1175 -8.10 -26.40 -25.68
C ALA A 1175 -7.09 -27.54 -25.46
N GLU A 1176 -6.62 -28.19 -26.53
CA GLU A 1176 -5.57 -29.22 -26.50
C GLU A 1176 -4.15 -28.63 -26.49
N ARG A 1177 -4.00 -27.33 -26.80
CA ARG A 1177 -2.70 -26.66 -26.80
C ARG A 1177 -2.10 -26.63 -25.40
N SER A 1178 -0.78 -26.77 -25.33
CA SER A 1178 -0.02 -26.45 -24.13
C SER A 1178 0.08 -24.94 -23.93
N GLY A 1179 0.10 -24.48 -22.68
CA GLY A 1179 0.30 -23.07 -22.34
C GLY A 1179 -1.01 -22.36 -21.97
N PRO A 1180 -1.12 -21.04 -22.24
CA PRO A 1180 -2.27 -20.25 -21.81
C PRO A 1180 -3.56 -20.66 -22.53
N ILE A 1181 -4.71 -20.45 -21.87
CA ILE A 1181 -6.03 -20.66 -22.48
C ILE A 1181 -6.25 -19.58 -23.53
N VAL A 1182 -6.28 -19.98 -24.81
CA VAL A 1182 -6.52 -19.08 -25.93
C VAL A 1182 -8.00 -19.05 -26.28
N GLY A 1183 -8.59 -17.85 -26.24
CA GLY A 1183 -10.00 -17.65 -26.60
C GLY A 1183 -10.23 -17.58 -28.10
N LEU A 1184 -11.33 -18.20 -28.56
CA LEU A 1184 -11.90 -17.98 -29.89
C LEU A 1184 -12.91 -16.83 -29.83
N LEU A 1185 -12.81 -15.90 -30.78
CA LEU A 1185 -13.73 -14.78 -30.96
C LEU A 1185 -14.40 -14.90 -32.33
N ARG A 1186 -15.70 -14.59 -32.37
CA ARG A 1186 -16.50 -14.52 -33.60
C ARG A 1186 -17.03 -13.10 -33.75
N PRO A 1187 -17.29 -12.62 -34.98
CA PRO A 1187 -17.83 -11.29 -35.19
C PRO A 1187 -19.34 -11.27 -34.92
N GLU A 1188 -19.82 -10.36 -34.07
CA GLU A 1188 -21.25 -10.16 -33.78
C GLU A 1188 -21.62 -8.67 -33.56
N PRO A 1189 -21.73 -7.83 -34.61
CA PRO A 1189 -21.24 -8.00 -35.98
C PRO A 1189 -19.74 -7.67 -36.13
N GLU A 1190 -19.09 -7.10 -35.11
CA GLU A 1190 -17.64 -6.93 -34.98
C GLU A 1190 -17.02 -7.95 -34.02
N TYR A 1191 -15.71 -8.15 -34.10
CA TYR A 1191 -14.96 -8.78 -33.01
C TYR A 1191 -14.82 -7.81 -31.84
N ASP A 1192 -15.14 -8.26 -30.62
CA ASP A 1192 -15.08 -7.44 -29.41
C ASP A 1192 -13.66 -6.93 -29.10
N PRO A 1193 -13.38 -5.61 -29.21
CA PRO A 1193 -12.06 -5.03 -28.93
C PRO A 1193 -11.59 -5.28 -27.50
N ALA A 1194 -12.51 -5.34 -26.54
CA ALA A 1194 -12.17 -5.53 -25.13
C ALA A 1194 -11.53 -6.90 -24.85
N ARG A 1195 -11.77 -7.88 -25.73
CA ARG A 1195 -11.17 -9.22 -25.67
C ARG A 1195 -9.83 -9.32 -26.40
N LEU A 1196 -9.39 -8.26 -27.08
CA LEU A 1196 -8.16 -8.21 -27.86
C LEU A 1196 -7.06 -7.35 -27.21
N VAL A 1197 -7.27 -6.93 -25.98
CA VAL A 1197 -6.28 -6.26 -25.14
C VAL A 1197 -6.04 -7.05 -23.85
N HIS A 1198 -4.90 -6.80 -23.21
CA HIS A 1198 -4.64 -7.09 -21.81
C HIS A 1198 -4.90 -5.85 -20.97
N GLU A 1199 -5.46 -6.05 -19.80
CA GLU A 1199 -5.51 -5.04 -18.76
C GLU A 1199 -4.23 -5.14 -17.92
N ARG A 1200 -3.51 -4.04 -17.72
CA ARG A 1200 -2.31 -3.98 -16.87
C ARG A 1200 -2.42 -2.85 -15.86
N THR A 1201 -2.50 -3.23 -14.59
CA THR A 1201 -2.59 -2.32 -13.46
C THR A 1201 -1.18 -1.95 -12.99
N ILE A 1202 -0.95 -0.65 -12.73
CA ILE A 1202 0.27 -0.14 -12.09
C ILE A 1202 -0.14 0.62 -10.83
N SER A 1203 0.45 0.23 -9.70
CA SER A 1203 0.27 0.89 -8.41
C SER A 1203 1.62 1.34 -7.86
N VAL A 1204 1.82 2.66 -7.74
CA VAL A 1204 3.06 3.28 -7.30
C VAL A 1204 2.88 3.89 -5.92
N ASN A 1205 3.71 3.50 -4.95
CA ASN A 1205 3.77 4.19 -3.67
C ASN A 1205 4.55 5.51 -3.81
N THR A 1206 3.83 6.61 -4.00
CA THR A 1206 4.41 7.94 -4.15
C THR A 1206 4.94 8.53 -2.84
N ALA A 1207 4.65 7.88 -1.70
CA ALA A 1207 5.17 8.24 -0.38
C ALA A 1207 6.43 7.46 0.03
N ALA A 1208 6.98 6.58 -0.83
CA ALA A 1208 8.11 5.72 -0.50
C ALA A 1208 9.40 6.47 -0.09
N ALA A 1209 9.55 7.73 -0.52
CA ALA A 1209 10.67 8.59 -0.13
C ALA A 1209 10.59 9.08 1.33
N GLY A 1210 9.54 8.75 2.09
CA GLY A 1210 9.39 9.15 3.49
C GLY A 1210 8.36 10.26 3.74
N GLY A 1211 7.55 10.60 2.72
CA GLY A 1211 6.32 11.38 2.86
C GLY A 1211 5.73 11.83 1.53
N ASN A 1212 4.65 12.62 1.58
CA ASN A 1212 3.76 12.86 0.45
C ASN A 1212 3.76 14.32 -0.03
N ALA A 1213 4.38 14.55 -1.19
CA ALA A 1213 4.49 15.87 -1.82
C ALA A 1213 3.13 16.54 -2.10
N SER A 1214 2.11 15.78 -2.54
CA SER A 1214 0.78 16.33 -2.83
C SER A 1214 0.10 16.89 -1.59
N LEU A 1215 0.28 16.20 -0.45
CA LEU A 1215 -0.24 16.62 0.84
C LEU A 1215 0.53 17.81 1.42
N MET A 1216 1.84 17.90 1.19
CA MET A 1216 2.65 19.06 1.62
C MET A 1216 2.22 20.38 0.97
N ALA A 1217 1.64 20.31 -0.23
CA ALA A 1217 1.08 21.47 -0.91
C ALA A 1217 -0.30 21.89 -0.35
N MET A 1218 -0.94 21.04 0.46
CA MET A 1218 -2.26 21.31 1.04
C MET A 1218 -2.13 21.97 2.42
N GLY A 1219 -2.16 23.30 2.45
CA GLY A 1219 -1.84 24.07 3.65
C GLY A 1219 -2.78 25.20 4.07
N ALA A 1220 -3.95 25.36 3.43
CA ALA A 1220 -4.91 26.40 3.78
C ALA A 1220 -6.31 25.80 4.02
#